data_AF-A0A8C7WX20-F1
#
_entry.id   AF-A0A8C7WX20-F1
#
_cell.length_a   1.000
_cell.length_b   1.000
_cell.length_c   1.000
_cell.angle_alpha   90.00
_cell.angle_beta   90.00
_cell.angle_gamma   90.00
#
_symmetry.space_group_name_H-M   'P 1'
#
loop_
_entity.id
_entity.type
_entity.pdbx_description
1 polymer ?
#
loop_
_entity_poly.entity_id
_entity_poly.type
_entity_poly.pdbx_seq_one_letter_code
_entity_poly.pdbx_strand_id
1 'polypeptide(L)'
;MKKELSHKAKLSNFWLIFVPILAYELWVIAILHSQLSRLRQHGPDPSWVLPWAEAPQGRPRTRCRDYVSEEAGGSGWELSDVQSGCPCDLVLDEDYVARLGLGVILNLAQQHEDAQLARSVSGILEHMFKHTEETSVNLISNGALDALLFWCRGKDPTVLRHCAVALANCAMYGGHRCQRWMIEKQAAEWLFPLAFSKEDELIRFHACLAVTVLAANREIEKEVVKSGTLELVEPFIASLDPDDFARSLSDSADCMQGKSASDLQHLLPLLDGTRVEGKCIAAFYLCVEASIKSRQRNTKIFQEIGAVQSLKRIVMYCSMGTACLLAKKALSMMGEEVPKRIFPSVSNWKTSEVRVWLQQVDFSAYCDRFQELQVDGDLLLNMTDQDLSSDLGMTAGLTRKRFLRELRVLKTYADYSTSDPNNMSDWLAEVDPLFRQYTYGMVQSGVDRNNILNLNDHHLQYDCHIENGVHRAKILSANRKPSKPCHTDALPPGPDVFISYRRTTGSQLASLLKVHLQVRGYSVFIDVEKLEAGKFEDKLVQSVQRAQNFILVLSANALDKCMGDTGMKDWVHKEIVTALASKKNIVPVVDNFVWPEPTSLPEDMRPILNFNGIKWSHEYQKATVEKILRFLKEPQDQTDRANKSKEQEKK
;
A
#
# COMPACT_ATOMS: atom_id res chain seq x y z
N MET A 1 -39.06 -48.36 -38.73
CA MET A 1 -39.19 -48.74 -37.30
C MET A 1 -37.93 -48.59 -36.42
N LYS A 2 -36.75 -48.14 -36.91
CA LYS A 2 -35.60 -47.79 -36.04
C LYS A 2 -35.32 -46.28 -35.88
N LYS A 3 -36.11 -45.40 -36.53
CA LYS A 3 -35.98 -43.93 -36.41
C LYS A 3 -37.01 -43.27 -35.47
N GLU A 4 -38.11 -43.95 -35.11
CA GLU A 4 -39.11 -43.38 -34.18
C GLU A 4 -38.82 -43.62 -32.69
N LEU A 5 -37.98 -44.60 -32.34
CA LEU A 5 -37.59 -44.83 -30.94
C LEU A 5 -36.49 -43.87 -30.43
N SER A 6 -35.78 -43.16 -31.32
CA SER A 6 -34.75 -42.19 -30.91
C SER A 6 -35.34 -40.82 -30.52
N HIS A 7 -36.52 -40.46 -31.05
CA HIS A 7 -37.17 -39.19 -30.72
C HIS A 7 -37.95 -39.22 -29.40
N LYS A 8 -38.55 -40.36 -29.01
CA LYS A 8 -39.26 -40.49 -27.73
C LYS A 8 -38.33 -40.59 -26.51
N ALA A 9 -37.11 -41.12 -26.68
CA ALA A 9 -36.10 -41.14 -25.61
C ALA A 9 -35.48 -39.77 -25.32
N LYS A 10 -35.46 -38.85 -26.30
CA LYS A 10 -34.96 -37.47 -26.12
C LYS A 10 -35.99 -36.53 -25.49
N LEU A 11 -37.29 -36.80 -25.63
CA LEU A 11 -38.35 -36.02 -24.98
C LEU A 11 -38.60 -36.42 -23.52
N SER A 12 -38.37 -37.68 -23.15
CA SER A 12 -38.54 -38.12 -21.75
C SER A 12 -37.42 -37.62 -20.81
N ASN A 13 -36.19 -37.47 -21.31
CA ASN A 13 -35.09 -36.88 -20.54
C ASN A 13 -35.15 -35.34 -20.49
N PHE A 14 -35.91 -34.71 -21.39
CA PHE A 14 -36.13 -33.26 -21.35
C PHE A 14 -37.02 -32.87 -20.17
N TRP A 15 -38.05 -33.68 -19.87
CA TRP A 15 -38.96 -33.44 -18.74
C TRP A 15 -38.37 -33.82 -17.36
N LEU A 16 -37.47 -34.80 -17.28
CA LEU A 16 -36.81 -35.18 -16.02
C LEU A 16 -35.75 -34.18 -15.54
N ILE A 17 -35.22 -33.33 -16.44
CA ILE A 17 -34.23 -32.29 -16.12
C ILE A 17 -34.90 -30.91 -16.00
N PHE A 18 -35.91 -30.59 -16.81
CA PHE A 18 -36.59 -29.28 -16.74
C PHE A 18 -37.62 -29.16 -15.60
N VAL A 19 -38.25 -30.24 -15.15
CA VAL A 19 -39.27 -30.15 -14.09
C VAL A 19 -38.68 -29.76 -12.73
N PRO A 20 -37.49 -30.26 -12.30
CA PRO A 20 -36.82 -29.74 -11.10
C PRO A 20 -36.32 -28.30 -11.26
N ILE A 21 -35.92 -27.89 -12.47
CA ILE A 21 -35.39 -26.54 -12.77
C ILE A 21 -36.53 -25.50 -12.75
N LEU A 22 -37.67 -25.79 -13.38
CA LEU A 22 -38.86 -24.95 -13.29
C LEU A 22 -39.48 -24.97 -11.90
N ALA A 23 -39.41 -26.09 -11.17
CA ALA A 23 -39.86 -26.15 -9.78
C ALA A 23 -38.96 -25.32 -8.85
N TYR A 24 -37.64 -25.25 -9.10
CA TYR A 24 -36.71 -24.43 -8.33
C TYR A 24 -36.81 -22.94 -8.69
N GLU A 25 -36.98 -22.61 -9.98
CA GLU A 25 -37.30 -21.24 -10.42
C GLU A 25 -38.63 -20.76 -9.84
N LEU A 26 -39.68 -21.59 -9.88
CA LEU A 26 -40.97 -21.28 -9.23
C LEU A 26 -40.86 -21.24 -7.71
N TRP A 27 -39.94 -21.96 -7.08
CA TRP A 27 -39.72 -21.94 -5.63
C TRP A 27 -38.93 -20.70 -5.19
N VAL A 28 -37.91 -20.28 -5.94
CA VAL A 28 -37.16 -19.02 -5.72
C VAL A 28 -38.02 -17.80 -6.03
N ILE A 29 -38.80 -17.84 -7.13
CA ILE A 29 -39.81 -16.83 -7.44
C ILE A 29 -40.92 -16.86 -6.37
N ALA A 30 -41.37 -18.01 -5.87
CA ALA A 30 -42.36 -18.08 -4.79
C ALA A 30 -41.79 -17.60 -3.44
N ILE A 31 -40.50 -17.76 -3.15
CA ILE A 31 -39.86 -17.20 -1.97
C ILE A 31 -39.73 -15.67 -2.11
N LEU A 32 -39.28 -15.17 -3.25
CA LEU A 32 -39.22 -13.73 -3.54
C LEU A 32 -40.62 -13.10 -3.56
N HIS A 33 -41.61 -13.77 -4.14
CA HIS A 33 -43.00 -13.33 -4.18
C HIS A 33 -43.70 -13.48 -2.83
N SER A 34 -43.36 -14.47 -2.00
CA SER A 34 -43.85 -14.63 -0.62
C SER A 34 -43.26 -13.56 0.31
N GLN A 35 -42.00 -13.17 0.13
CA GLN A 35 -41.39 -12.06 0.85
C GLN A 35 -41.94 -10.70 0.38
N LEU A 36 -42.20 -10.52 -0.93
CA LEU A 36 -42.89 -9.34 -1.48
C LEU A 36 -44.38 -9.26 -1.10
N SER A 37 -45.05 -10.40 -0.94
CA SER A 37 -46.47 -10.47 -0.53
C SER A 37 -46.65 -10.27 0.98
N ARG A 38 -45.68 -10.71 1.80
CA ARG A 38 -45.64 -10.44 3.26
C ARG A 38 -45.41 -8.97 3.60
N LEU A 39 -44.83 -8.18 2.69
CA LEU A 39 -44.68 -6.73 2.84
C LEU A 39 -45.93 -5.93 2.47
N ARG A 40 -46.99 -6.55 1.91
CA ARG A 40 -48.17 -5.81 1.43
C ARG A 40 -49.44 -5.93 2.25
N GLN A 41 -49.72 -7.01 2.98
CA GLN A 41 -51.01 -7.15 3.68
C GLN A 41 -50.91 -8.03 4.94
N HIS A 42 -50.99 -7.41 6.12
CA HIS A 42 -51.43 -8.10 7.34
C HIS A 42 -52.93 -7.82 7.56
N GLY A 43 -53.71 -8.89 7.53
CA GLY A 43 -55.06 -9.05 8.09
C GLY A 43 -55.36 -10.56 8.08
N PRO A 44 -55.85 -11.17 9.18
CA PRO A 44 -55.77 -12.62 9.36
C PRO A 44 -56.94 -13.35 8.69
N ASP A 45 -56.67 -14.49 8.06
CA ASP A 45 -57.70 -15.51 7.84
C ASP A 45 -57.08 -16.93 7.88
N PRO A 46 -57.63 -17.89 8.66
CA PRO A 46 -57.07 -19.22 8.83
C PRO A 46 -57.84 -20.28 8.01
N SER A 47 -57.24 -20.75 6.94
CA SER A 47 -57.47 -22.07 6.32
C SER A 47 -56.38 -22.20 5.27
N TRP A 48 -55.60 -23.28 5.16
CA TRP A 48 -56.02 -24.59 4.70
C TRP A 48 -54.98 -25.66 5.12
N VAL A 49 -55.49 -26.87 5.33
CA VAL A 49 -54.85 -28.03 5.98
C VAL A 49 -54.54 -29.12 4.93
N LEU A 50 -53.27 -29.60 4.92
CA LEU A 50 -52.74 -30.96 4.58
C LEU A 50 -52.91 -31.52 3.13
N PRO A 51 -52.26 -32.66 2.71
CA PRO A 51 -51.45 -33.65 3.46
C PRO A 51 -50.12 -34.14 2.84
N TRP A 52 -49.38 -34.90 3.67
CA TRP A 52 -48.16 -35.69 3.43
C TRP A 52 -48.23 -36.75 2.31
N ALA A 53 -47.07 -37.03 1.69
CA ALA A 53 -46.78 -38.30 1.01
C ALA A 53 -45.29 -38.71 1.21
N GLU A 54 -45.08 -39.98 1.52
CA GLU A 54 -43.83 -40.65 1.93
C GLU A 54 -42.82 -40.89 0.79
N ALA A 55 -41.53 -40.97 1.15
CA ALA A 55 -40.40 -41.28 0.25
C ALA A 55 -39.87 -42.72 0.45
N PRO A 56 -39.33 -43.40 -0.60
CA PRO A 56 -38.72 -44.72 -0.44
C PRO A 56 -37.21 -44.66 -0.14
N GLN A 57 -36.76 -45.66 0.61
CA GLN A 57 -35.46 -45.80 1.28
C GLN A 57 -34.29 -46.25 0.37
N GLY A 58 -33.08 -45.84 0.73
CA GLY A 58 -31.80 -46.43 0.30
C GLY A 58 -30.59 -45.80 1.01
N ARG A 59 -29.98 -46.52 1.97
CA ARG A 59 -28.82 -46.14 2.83
C ARG A 59 -27.45 -46.46 2.14
N PRO A 60 -26.26 -46.04 2.65
CA PRO A 60 -25.95 -45.74 4.06
C PRO A 60 -25.17 -44.46 4.39
N ARG A 61 -25.51 -43.95 5.58
CA ARG A 61 -24.75 -43.00 6.41
C ARG A 61 -23.59 -43.72 7.12
N THR A 62 -22.41 -43.11 7.12
CA THR A 62 -21.42 -43.28 8.19
C THR A 62 -21.56 -42.17 9.23
N ARG A 63 -21.94 -42.61 10.43
CA ARG A 63 -21.80 -42.02 11.78
C ARG A 63 -20.95 -40.75 11.93
N CYS A 64 -21.54 -39.76 12.59
CA CYS A 64 -21.08 -39.29 13.92
C CYS A 64 -22.32 -38.90 14.73
N ARG A 65 -22.60 -39.71 15.75
CA ARG A 65 -23.57 -39.45 16.82
C ARG A 65 -22.72 -39.24 18.06
N ASP A 66 -23.10 -38.24 18.85
CA ASP A 66 -23.14 -38.25 20.32
C ASP A 66 -22.73 -36.88 20.87
N TYR A 67 -23.73 -36.05 21.19
CA TYR A 67 -23.92 -35.43 22.50
C TYR A 67 -25.26 -34.68 22.45
N VAL A 68 -26.21 -35.16 23.25
CA VAL A 68 -27.15 -34.42 24.13
C VAL A 68 -28.34 -35.34 24.39
N SER A 69 -28.46 -35.70 25.66
CA SER A 69 -29.44 -36.60 26.26
C SER A 69 -30.82 -35.97 26.39
N GLU A 70 -31.81 -36.86 26.52
CA GLU A 70 -33.22 -36.62 26.83
C GLU A 70 -33.44 -35.75 28.08
N GLU A 71 -34.43 -34.86 28.00
CA GLU A 71 -35.52 -34.81 29.00
C GLU A 71 -36.77 -34.15 28.39
N ALA A 72 -37.91 -34.80 28.61
CA ALA A 72 -39.23 -34.39 28.15
C ALA A 72 -39.98 -33.67 29.28
N GLY A 73 -40.80 -32.67 28.96
CA GLY A 73 -41.82 -32.20 29.89
C GLY A 73 -42.41 -30.82 29.60
N GLY A 74 -43.57 -30.81 28.94
CA GLY A 74 -44.74 -29.97 29.24
C GLY A 74 -44.62 -28.49 29.65
N SER A 75 -45.38 -27.68 28.91
CA SER A 75 -46.06 -26.44 29.30
C SER A 75 -45.26 -25.12 29.40
N GLY A 76 -45.56 -24.25 28.42
CA GLY A 76 -45.86 -22.83 28.60
C GLY A 76 -44.71 -21.90 29.00
N TRP A 77 -44.12 -21.21 28.02
CA TRP A 77 -43.52 -19.89 28.22
C TRP A 77 -43.74 -19.00 26.99
N GLU A 78 -43.95 -17.73 27.30
CA GLU A 78 -44.41 -16.62 26.47
C GLU A 78 -43.44 -16.23 25.34
N LEU A 79 -43.97 -15.48 24.36
CA LEU A 79 -43.20 -14.73 23.36
C LEU A 79 -42.12 -13.90 24.07
N SER A 80 -40.87 -14.30 23.90
CA SER A 80 -39.70 -13.43 24.06
C SER A 80 -38.82 -13.58 22.84
N ASP A 81 -38.66 -12.47 22.13
CA ASP A 81 -37.61 -12.12 21.17
C ASP A 81 -36.84 -13.27 20.50
N VAL A 82 -37.33 -13.70 19.32
CA VAL A 82 -36.48 -14.37 18.32
C VAL A 82 -36.09 -13.33 17.28
N GLN A 83 -35.11 -12.50 17.65
CA GLN A 83 -34.38 -11.62 16.76
C GLN A 83 -32.91 -12.07 16.72
N SER A 84 -32.65 -13.18 16.05
CA SER A 84 -31.30 -13.55 15.58
C SER A 84 -31.32 -14.89 14.86
N GLY A 85 -30.84 -14.93 13.61
CA GLY A 85 -30.38 -16.17 12.98
C GLY A 85 -31.26 -16.71 11.85
N CYS A 86 -31.18 -16.09 10.68
CA CYS A 86 -31.22 -16.86 9.44
C CYS A 86 -29.81 -16.80 8.82
N PRO A 87 -29.07 -17.93 8.74
CA PRO A 87 -27.80 -17.96 8.04
C PRO A 87 -28.05 -17.76 6.55
N CYS A 88 -27.40 -16.78 5.94
CA CYS A 88 -27.36 -16.64 4.48
C CYS A 88 -26.39 -17.64 3.82
N ASP A 89 -25.95 -18.67 4.54
CA ASP A 89 -25.02 -19.70 4.07
C ASP A 89 -25.72 -20.75 3.19
N LEU A 90 -26.37 -20.32 2.11
CA LEU A 90 -26.43 -21.20 0.95
C LEU A 90 -25.02 -21.22 0.37
N VAL A 91 -24.35 -22.37 0.45
CA VAL A 91 -23.16 -22.67 -0.34
C VAL A 91 -23.57 -22.58 -1.81
N LEU A 92 -23.49 -21.37 -2.37
CA LEU A 92 -23.70 -21.12 -3.78
C LEU A 92 -22.50 -21.71 -4.51
N ASP A 93 -22.76 -22.62 -5.44
CA ASP A 93 -21.73 -23.13 -6.34
C ASP A 93 -21.21 -21.95 -7.19
N GLU A 94 -20.01 -21.44 -6.85
CA GLU A 94 -19.39 -20.28 -7.50
C GLU A 94 -19.29 -20.48 -9.02
N ASP A 95 -19.08 -21.73 -9.44
CA ASP A 95 -18.99 -22.15 -10.84
C ASP A 95 -20.35 -22.02 -11.56
N TYR A 96 -21.45 -22.33 -10.87
CA TYR A 96 -22.81 -22.16 -11.37
C TYR A 96 -23.19 -20.67 -11.46
N VAL A 97 -22.89 -19.90 -10.42
CA VAL A 97 -23.18 -18.45 -10.36
C VAL A 97 -22.38 -17.69 -11.42
N ALA A 98 -21.10 -18.03 -11.61
CA ALA A 98 -20.25 -17.45 -12.64
C ALA A 98 -20.82 -17.64 -14.05
N ARG A 99 -21.48 -18.78 -14.31
CA ARG A 99 -21.97 -19.16 -15.64
C ARG A 99 -23.39 -18.68 -15.94
N LEU A 100 -24.28 -18.66 -14.94
CA LEU A 100 -25.72 -18.45 -15.14
C LEU A 100 -26.31 -17.33 -14.27
N GLY A 101 -25.70 -17.00 -13.13
CA GLY A 101 -26.26 -16.09 -12.12
C GLY A 101 -25.71 -14.67 -12.14
N LEU A 102 -24.58 -14.41 -12.82
CA LEU A 102 -23.87 -13.12 -12.77
C LEU A 102 -24.78 -11.94 -13.15
N GLY A 103 -25.56 -12.08 -14.23
CA GLY A 103 -26.45 -11.01 -14.72
C GLY A 103 -27.56 -10.62 -13.74
N VAL A 104 -28.06 -11.58 -12.94
CA VAL A 104 -29.10 -11.31 -11.92
C VAL A 104 -28.49 -10.56 -10.75
N ILE A 105 -27.30 -10.97 -10.28
CA ILE A 105 -26.57 -10.32 -9.19
C ILE A 105 -26.21 -8.88 -9.55
N LEU A 106 -25.78 -8.65 -10.79
CA LEU A 106 -25.41 -7.33 -11.30
C LEU A 106 -26.60 -6.38 -11.42
N ASN A 107 -27.77 -6.88 -11.85
CA ASN A 107 -29.01 -6.08 -11.85
C ASN A 107 -29.45 -5.70 -10.43
N LEU A 108 -29.27 -6.59 -9.46
CA LEU A 108 -29.53 -6.30 -8.05
C LEU A 108 -28.52 -5.30 -7.47
N ALA A 109 -27.27 -5.34 -7.90
CA ALA A 109 -26.22 -4.42 -7.47
C ALA A 109 -26.47 -2.95 -7.91
N GLN A 110 -27.31 -2.72 -8.94
CA GLN A 110 -27.72 -1.38 -9.36
C GLN A 110 -28.78 -0.75 -8.42
N GLN A 111 -29.42 -1.54 -7.55
CA GLN A 111 -30.37 -1.05 -6.55
C GLN A 111 -29.64 -0.70 -5.26
N HIS A 112 -29.20 0.56 -5.16
CA HIS A 112 -28.28 1.01 -4.10
C HIS A 112 -28.95 1.40 -2.76
N GLU A 113 -30.28 1.51 -2.71
CA GLU A 113 -30.99 2.10 -1.56
C GLU A 113 -31.44 1.08 -0.50
N ASP A 114 -31.52 -0.21 -0.84
CA ASP A 114 -31.94 -1.25 0.11
C ASP A 114 -30.74 -1.83 0.88
N ALA A 115 -30.68 -1.54 2.17
CA ALA A 115 -29.61 -2.01 3.07
C ALA A 115 -29.57 -3.54 3.22
N GLN A 116 -30.71 -4.22 3.17
CA GLN A 116 -30.75 -5.68 3.30
C GLN A 116 -30.26 -6.34 2.01
N LEU A 117 -30.64 -5.80 0.85
CA LEU A 117 -30.14 -6.23 -0.44
C LEU A 117 -28.62 -5.99 -0.54
N ALA A 118 -28.14 -4.82 -0.10
CA ALA A 118 -26.72 -4.48 -0.10
C ALA A 118 -25.89 -5.48 0.72
N ARG A 119 -26.37 -5.94 1.90
CA ARG A 119 -25.69 -6.98 2.68
C ARG A 119 -25.56 -8.29 1.91
N SER A 120 -26.65 -8.79 1.34
CA SER A 120 -26.64 -10.06 0.60
C SER A 120 -25.78 -9.96 -0.67
N VAL A 121 -25.93 -8.88 -1.45
CA VAL A 121 -25.21 -8.71 -2.72
C VAL A 121 -23.71 -8.48 -2.48
N SER A 122 -23.33 -7.68 -1.48
CA SER A 122 -21.91 -7.49 -1.15
C SER A 122 -21.24 -8.78 -0.69
N GLY A 123 -21.93 -9.62 0.11
CA GLY A 123 -21.43 -10.93 0.50
C GLY A 123 -21.30 -11.90 -0.68
N ILE A 124 -22.20 -11.86 -1.67
CA ILE A 124 -22.06 -12.65 -2.90
C ILE A 124 -20.84 -12.16 -3.70
N LEU A 125 -20.71 -10.85 -3.91
CA LEU A 125 -19.59 -10.28 -4.66
C LEU A 125 -18.25 -10.61 -4.02
N GLU A 126 -18.16 -10.61 -2.69
CA GLU A 126 -16.97 -11.02 -1.93
C GLU A 126 -16.41 -12.37 -2.40
N HIS A 127 -17.27 -13.38 -2.51
CA HIS A 127 -16.91 -14.72 -2.95
C HIS A 127 -16.63 -14.77 -4.46
N MET A 128 -17.43 -14.09 -5.27
CA MET A 128 -17.29 -14.12 -6.74
C MET A 128 -15.99 -13.47 -7.24
N PHE A 129 -15.43 -12.50 -6.52
CA PHE A 129 -14.12 -11.92 -6.81
C PHE A 129 -12.94 -12.86 -6.49
N LYS A 130 -13.16 -13.94 -5.73
CA LYS A 130 -12.14 -14.96 -5.45
C LYS A 130 -12.05 -16.04 -6.53
N HIS A 131 -13.12 -16.28 -7.28
CA HIS A 131 -13.26 -17.43 -8.18
C HIS A 131 -12.18 -17.48 -9.29
N THR A 132 -12.22 -16.58 -10.27
CA THR A 132 -11.20 -16.49 -11.32
C THR A 132 -10.93 -15.04 -11.76
N GLU A 133 -9.82 -14.84 -12.50
CA GLU A 133 -9.54 -13.56 -13.14
C GLU A 133 -10.63 -13.18 -14.14
N GLU A 134 -11.17 -14.15 -14.90
CA GLU A 134 -12.23 -13.91 -15.89
C GLU A 134 -13.55 -13.47 -15.22
N THR A 135 -13.94 -14.09 -14.10
CA THR A 135 -15.13 -13.64 -13.36
C THR A 135 -14.94 -12.23 -12.84
N SER A 136 -13.78 -11.91 -12.29
CA SER A 136 -13.45 -10.56 -11.81
C SER A 136 -13.54 -9.51 -12.93
N VAL A 137 -12.98 -9.81 -14.11
CA VAL A 137 -13.07 -8.93 -15.29
C VAL A 137 -14.53 -8.72 -15.70
N ASN A 138 -15.35 -9.78 -15.73
CA ASN A 138 -16.76 -9.68 -16.07
C ASN A 138 -17.54 -8.87 -15.02
N LEU A 139 -17.29 -9.07 -13.73
CA LEU A 139 -17.94 -8.31 -12.66
C LEU A 139 -17.63 -6.81 -12.76
N ILE A 140 -16.36 -6.44 -12.95
CA ILE A 140 -15.97 -5.03 -13.09
C ILE A 140 -16.58 -4.42 -14.35
N SER A 141 -16.55 -5.14 -15.48
CA SER A 141 -17.08 -4.65 -16.75
C SER A 141 -18.59 -4.36 -16.68
N ASN A 142 -19.31 -5.04 -15.79
CA ASN A 142 -20.74 -4.87 -15.60
C ASN A 142 -21.10 -3.98 -14.37
N GLY A 143 -20.14 -3.26 -13.79
CA GLY A 143 -20.40 -2.26 -12.76
C GLY A 143 -20.45 -2.77 -11.31
N ALA A 144 -20.06 -4.03 -11.04
CA ALA A 144 -19.99 -4.53 -9.66
C ALA A 144 -19.00 -3.73 -8.80
N LEU A 145 -17.88 -3.32 -9.39
CA LEU A 145 -16.89 -2.49 -8.70
C LEU A 145 -17.47 -1.11 -8.33
N ASP A 146 -18.23 -0.49 -9.23
CA ASP A 146 -18.90 0.79 -8.96
C ASP A 146 -19.89 0.66 -7.79
N ALA A 147 -20.63 -0.45 -7.72
CA ALA A 147 -21.53 -0.75 -6.59
C ALA A 147 -20.79 -0.92 -5.26
N LEU A 148 -19.68 -1.67 -5.24
CA LEU A 148 -18.84 -1.83 -4.05
C LEU A 148 -18.27 -0.48 -3.57
N LEU A 149 -17.74 0.33 -4.49
CA LEU A 149 -17.18 1.65 -4.17
C LEU A 149 -18.27 2.61 -3.67
N PHE A 150 -19.50 2.49 -4.18
CA PHE A 150 -20.64 3.23 -3.65
C PHE A 150 -20.97 2.81 -2.21
N TRP A 151 -21.05 1.51 -1.92
CA TRP A 151 -21.36 1.01 -0.59
C TRP A 151 -20.26 1.28 0.45
N CYS A 152 -19.01 1.49 0.03
CA CYS A 152 -17.93 1.97 0.91
C CYS A 152 -18.23 3.34 1.58
N ARG A 153 -19.22 4.09 1.09
CA ARG A 153 -19.70 5.36 1.67
C ARG A 153 -20.69 5.17 2.82
N GLY A 154 -21.19 3.94 3.00
CA GLY A 154 -22.16 3.60 4.02
C GLY A 154 -21.58 3.60 5.43
N LYS A 155 -22.42 3.26 6.40
CA LYS A 155 -22.04 3.09 7.82
C LYS A 155 -22.33 1.69 8.36
N ASP A 156 -22.83 0.80 7.50
CA ASP A 156 -23.17 -0.56 7.91
C ASP A 156 -21.89 -1.40 8.02
N PRO A 157 -21.49 -1.83 9.22
CA PRO A 157 -20.22 -2.54 9.41
C PRO A 157 -20.17 -3.87 8.66
N THR A 158 -21.31 -4.56 8.50
CA THR A 158 -21.36 -5.83 7.75
C THR A 158 -21.12 -5.59 6.26
N VAL A 159 -21.78 -4.59 5.67
CA VAL A 159 -21.59 -4.23 4.25
C VAL A 159 -20.17 -3.73 4.01
N LEU A 160 -19.63 -2.90 4.90
CA LEU A 160 -18.26 -2.38 4.78
C LEU A 160 -17.22 -3.50 4.89
N ARG A 161 -17.46 -4.52 5.75
CA ARG A 161 -16.61 -5.71 5.83
C ARG A 161 -16.63 -6.50 4.53
N HIS A 162 -17.80 -6.81 3.98
CA HIS A 162 -17.90 -7.49 2.69
C HIS A 162 -17.24 -6.68 1.57
N CYS A 163 -17.43 -5.35 1.55
CA CYS A 163 -16.77 -4.49 0.55
C CYS A 163 -15.24 -4.51 0.68
N ALA A 164 -14.69 -4.43 1.89
CA ALA A 164 -13.25 -4.47 2.12
C ALA A 164 -12.64 -5.81 1.67
N VAL A 165 -13.29 -6.93 2.00
CA VAL A 165 -12.83 -8.26 1.58
C VAL A 165 -12.98 -8.44 0.06
N ALA A 166 -14.10 -8.00 -0.52
CA ALA A 166 -14.32 -8.07 -1.96
C ALA A 166 -13.26 -7.27 -2.76
N LEU A 167 -12.91 -6.06 -2.31
CA LEU A 167 -11.86 -5.26 -2.91
C LEU A 167 -10.48 -5.91 -2.75
N ALA A 168 -10.19 -6.53 -1.60
CA ALA A 168 -8.96 -7.27 -1.39
C ALA A 168 -8.87 -8.51 -2.30
N ASN A 169 -9.96 -9.28 -2.42
CA ASN A 169 -10.04 -10.42 -3.33
C ASN A 169 -9.86 -9.97 -4.79
N CYS A 170 -10.54 -8.90 -5.21
CA CYS A 170 -10.40 -8.34 -6.55
C CYS A 170 -8.93 -7.94 -6.85
N ALA A 171 -8.24 -7.31 -5.88
CA ALA A 171 -6.84 -6.95 -6.04
C ALA A 171 -5.90 -8.16 -6.11
N MET A 172 -6.14 -9.20 -5.29
CA MET A 172 -5.29 -10.40 -5.20
C MET A 172 -5.50 -11.38 -6.35
N TYR A 173 -6.77 -11.63 -6.75
CA TYR A 173 -7.14 -12.69 -7.69
C TYR A 173 -7.53 -12.16 -9.09
N GLY A 174 -7.84 -10.87 -9.22
CA GLY A 174 -8.29 -10.26 -10.48
C GLY A 174 -7.19 -9.93 -11.50
N GLY A 175 -5.91 -10.11 -11.16
CA GLY A 175 -4.78 -9.87 -12.06
C GLY A 175 -4.55 -8.38 -12.43
N HIS A 176 -3.53 -8.13 -13.26
CA HIS A 176 -3.07 -6.77 -13.58
C HIS A 176 -4.13 -5.90 -14.26
N ARG A 177 -5.02 -6.50 -15.07
CA ARG A 177 -6.10 -5.78 -15.76
C ARG A 177 -7.14 -5.23 -14.78
N CYS A 178 -7.60 -6.06 -13.84
CA CYS A 178 -8.56 -5.61 -12.82
C CYS A 178 -7.93 -4.54 -11.91
N GLN A 179 -6.65 -4.72 -11.52
CA GLN A 179 -5.94 -3.72 -10.73
C GLN A 179 -5.88 -2.35 -11.43
N ARG A 180 -5.66 -2.31 -12.75
CA ARG A 180 -5.70 -1.06 -13.51
C ARG A 180 -7.07 -0.40 -13.46
N TRP A 181 -8.14 -1.17 -13.69
CA TRP A 181 -9.52 -0.65 -13.60
C TRP A 181 -9.89 -0.18 -12.19
N MET A 182 -9.42 -0.85 -11.14
CA MET A 182 -9.60 -0.39 -9.76
C MET A 182 -8.99 1.00 -9.56
N ILE A 183 -7.82 1.26 -10.11
CA ILE A 183 -7.15 2.56 -9.99
C ILE A 183 -7.81 3.63 -10.87
N GLU A 184 -8.22 3.29 -12.08
CA GLU A 184 -8.99 4.20 -12.95
C GLU A 184 -10.31 4.65 -12.29
N LYS A 185 -10.92 3.78 -11.49
CA LYS A 185 -12.13 4.06 -10.70
C LYS A 185 -11.84 4.64 -9.31
N GLN A 186 -10.60 5.05 -9.03
CA GLN A 186 -10.15 5.63 -7.75
C GLN A 186 -10.40 4.74 -6.52
N ALA A 187 -10.35 3.41 -6.66
CA ALA A 187 -10.58 2.49 -5.54
C ALA A 187 -9.62 2.73 -4.36
N ALA A 188 -8.37 3.13 -4.62
CA ALA A 188 -7.38 3.45 -3.59
C ALA A 188 -7.80 4.61 -2.65
N GLU A 189 -8.57 5.58 -3.16
CA GLU A 189 -9.13 6.69 -2.37
C GLU A 189 -10.28 6.21 -1.47
N TRP A 190 -11.13 5.31 -1.97
CA TRP A 190 -12.24 4.73 -1.20
C TRP A 190 -11.80 3.70 -0.16
N LEU A 191 -10.61 3.11 -0.33
CA LEU A 191 -9.98 2.27 0.69
C LEU A 191 -9.47 3.09 1.90
N PHE A 192 -9.26 4.41 1.75
CA PHE A 192 -8.77 5.25 2.84
C PHE A 192 -9.75 5.34 4.03
N PRO A 193 -11.05 5.66 3.85
CA PRO A 193 -12.02 5.60 4.95
C PRO A 193 -12.09 4.25 5.65
N LEU A 194 -11.97 3.15 4.90
CA LEU A 194 -11.99 1.78 5.44
C LEU A 194 -10.74 1.49 6.29
N ALA A 195 -9.56 1.85 5.80
CA ALA A 195 -8.29 1.68 6.51
C ALA A 195 -8.18 2.60 7.76
N PHE A 196 -8.83 3.77 7.71
CA PHE A 196 -8.86 4.74 8.80
C PHE A 196 -9.97 4.49 9.84
N SER A 197 -10.95 3.63 9.54
CA SER A 197 -12.02 3.28 10.48
C SER A 197 -11.44 2.77 11.81
N LYS A 198 -12.05 3.12 12.95
CA LYS A 198 -11.60 2.66 14.29
C LYS A 198 -12.45 1.54 14.87
N GLU A 199 -13.54 1.21 14.19
CA GLU A 199 -14.61 0.38 14.73
C GLU A 199 -14.36 -1.12 14.53
N ASP A 200 -13.63 -1.50 13.48
CA ASP A 200 -13.40 -2.91 13.13
C ASP A 200 -11.99 -3.12 12.55
N GLU A 201 -11.18 -3.92 13.25
CA GLU A 201 -9.82 -4.27 12.84
C GLU A 201 -9.79 -5.11 11.55
N LEU A 202 -10.81 -5.94 11.30
CA LEU A 202 -10.88 -6.77 10.09
C LEU A 202 -11.09 -5.90 8.84
N ILE A 203 -11.98 -4.90 8.93
CA ILE A 203 -12.21 -3.95 7.82
C ILE A 203 -10.91 -3.24 7.46
N ARG A 204 -10.21 -2.72 8.48
CA ARG A 204 -8.93 -2.04 8.29
C ARG A 204 -7.88 -2.96 7.68
N PHE A 205 -7.80 -4.20 8.16
CA PHE A 205 -6.87 -5.20 7.67
C PHE A 205 -7.08 -5.52 6.20
N HIS A 206 -8.31 -5.81 5.79
CA HIS A 206 -8.61 -6.10 4.38
C HIS A 206 -8.43 -4.87 3.49
N ALA A 207 -8.76 -3.67 3.98
CA ALA A 207 -8.48 -2.44 3.25
C ALA A 207 -6.96 -2.22 3.06
N CYS A 208 -6.15 -2.42 4.09
CA CYS A 208 -4.69 -2.35 4.00
C CYS A 208 -4.13 -3.43 3.06
N LEU A 209 -4.70 -4.64 3.07
CA LEU A 209 -4.31 -5.73 2.18
C LEU A 209 -4.59 -5.36 0.72
N ALA A 210 -5.79 -4.83 0.42
CA ALA A 210 -6.13 -4.39 -0.93
C ALA A 210 -5.16 -3.31 -1.44
N VAL A 211 -4.87 -2.28 -0.64
CA VAL A 211 -3.97 -1.18 -1.03
C VAL A 211 -2.54 -1.66 -1.25
N THR A 212 -2.03 -2.54 -0.37
CA THR A 212 -0.66 -3.06 -0.49
C THR A 212 -0.49 -3.99 -1.69
N VAL A 213 -1.50 -4.77 -2.02
CA VAL A 213 -1.52 -5.60 -3.24
C VAL A 213 -1.53 -4.72 -4.49
N LEU A 214 -2.33 -3.64 -4.51
CA LEU A 214 -2.31 -2.68 -5.60
C LEU A 214 -0.95 -1.99 -5.72
N ALA A 215 -0.32 -1.62 -4.60
CA ALA A 215 0.99 -0.98 -4.59
C ALA A 215 2.15 -1.89 -5.04
N ALA A 216 1.98 -3.22 -4.99
CA ALA A 216 2.98 -4.17 -5.48
C ALA A 216 3.11 -4.14 -7.02
N ASN A 217 2.09 -3.63 -7.72
CA ASN A 217 2.13 -3.45 -9.16
C ASN A 217 2.80 -2.12 -9.54
N ARG A 218 4.02 -2.20 -10.07
CA ARG A 218 4.85 -1.04 -10.45
C ARG A 218 4.18 -0.05 -11.42
N GLU A 219 3.22 -0.51 -12.23
CA GLU A 219 2.54 0.38 -13.19
C GLU A 219 1.62 1.38 -12.50
N ILE A 220 1.00 0.99 -11.39
CA ILE A 220 0.00 1.78 -10.66
C ILE A 220 0.46 2.24 -9.29
N GLU A 221 1.65 1.82 -8.87
CA GLU A 221 2.26 2.11 -7.58
C GLU A 221 2.24 3.62 -7.25
N LYS A 222 2.51 4.48 -8.23
CA LYS A 222 2.56 5.93 -8.03
C LYS A 222 1.19 6.52 -7.70
N GLU A 223 0.14 6.01 -8.31
CA GLU A 223 -1.25 6.40 -8.09
C GLU A 223 -1.72 5.96 -6.71
N VAL A 224 -1.34 4.75 -6.28
CA VAL A 224 -1.63 4.25 -4.93
C VAL A 224 -0.90 5.06 -3.87
N VAL A 225 0.37 5.43 -4.10
CA VAL A 225 1.13 6.29 -3.17
C VAL A 225 0.47 7.67 -3.04
N LYS A 226 -0.04 8.24 -4.14
CA LYS A 226 -0.74 9.54 -4.11
C LYS A 226 -2.02 9.53 -3.27
N SER A 227 -2.67 8.37 -3.07
CA SER A 227 -3.89 8.30 -2.25
C SER A 227 -3.62 8.46 -0.75
N GLY A 228 -2.36 8.33 -0.31
CA GLY A 228 -1.97 8.44 1.11
C GLY A 228 -2.38 7.24 1.98
N THR A 229 -3.07 6.24 1.41
CA THR A 229 -3.59 5.10 2.19
C THR A 229 -2.49 4.16 2.68
N LEU A 230 -1.35 4.09 1.97
CA LEU A 230 -0.21 3.25 2.34
C LEU A 230 0.43 3.66 3.68
N GLU A 231 0.42 4.95 4.00
CA GLU A 231 1.02 5.48 5.25
C GLU A 231 0.32 4.94 6.51
N LEU A 232 -0.91 4.43 6.37
CA LEU A 232 -1.69 3.85 7.46
C LEU A 232 -1.29 2.39 7.77
N VAL A 233 -0.65 1.70 6.84
CA VAL A 233 -0.44 0.24 6.91
C VAL A 233 0.54 -0.14 8.02
N GLU A 234 1.76 0.42 8.00
CA GLU A 234 2.79 0.03 8.96
C GLU A 234 2.40 0.36 10.41
N PRO A 235 1.89 1.56 10.74
CA PRO A 235 1.45 1.87 12.10
C PRO A 235 0.31 0.97 12.58
N PHE A 236 -0.62 0.61 11.70
CA PHE A 236 -1.72 -0.28 12.02
C PHE A 236 -1.23 -1.70 12.29
N ILE A 237 -0.44 -2.29 11.39
CA ILE A 237 0.08 -3.65 11.56
C ILE A 237 0.98 -3.75 12.80
N ALA A 238 1.75 -2.70 13.11
CA ALA A 238 2.55 -2.64 14.33
C ALA A 238 1.72 -2.62 15.62
N SER A 239 0.44 -2.21 15.55
CA SER A 239 -0.46 -2.16 16.70
C SER A 239 -1.20 -3.47 16.98
N LEU A 240 -1.19 -4.43 16.05
CA LEU A 240 -1.91 -5.69 16.17
C LEU A 240 -1.03 -6.82 16.74
N ASP A 241 -1.62 -7.74 17.50
CA ASP A 241 -1.01 -9.03 17.83
C ASP A 241 -1.53 -10.12 16.87
N PRO A 242 -0.64 -10.80 16.12
CA PRO A 242 -1.01 -11.93 15.28
C PRO A 242 -1.81 -13.04 15.98
N ASP A 243 -1.54 -13.34 17.25
CA ASP A 243 -2.22 -14.44 17.95
C ASP A 243 -3.66 -14.08 18.35
N ASP A 244 -3.89 -12.82 18.73
CA ASP A 244 -5.21 -12.27 19.03
C ASP A 244 -6.05 -12.19 17.75
N PHE A 245 -5.43 -11.69 16.68
CA PHE A 245 -6.06 -11.62 15.36
C PHE A 245 -6.44 -13.01 14.83
N ALA A 246 -5.56 -14.02 14.99
CA ALA A 246 -5.86 -15.40 14.62
C ALA A 246 -7.06 -15.98 15.38
N ARG A 247 -7.23 -15.63 16.66
CA ARG A 247 -8.41 -16.02 17.45
C ARG A 247 -9.68 -15.37 16.91
N SER A 248 -9.64 -14.06 16.63
CA SER A 248 -10.77 -13.33 16.06
C SER A 248 -11.25 -13.89 14.72
N LEU A 249 -10.33 -14.40 13.89
CA LEU A 249 -10.66 -15.07 12.63
C LEU A 249 -11.27 -16.46 12.86
N SER A 250 -10.77 -17.21 13.84
CA SER A 250 -11.20 -18.58 14.12
C SER A 250 -12.64 -18.67 14.65
N ASP A 251 -13.14 -17.59 15.26
CA ASP A 251 -14.52 -17.50 15.76
C ASP A 251 -15.56 -17.29 14.62
N SER A 252 -15.09 -17.00 13.39
CA SER A 252 -15.91 -17.04 12.18
C SER A 252 -15.90 -18.45 11.58
N ALA A 253 -17.09 -19.03 11.38
CA ALA A 253 -17.26 -20.40 10.91
C ALA A 253 -16.51 -20.72 9.58
N ASP A 254 -16.25 -19.71 8.76
CA ASP A 254 -15.59 -19.83 7.45
C ASP A 254 -14.05 -19.90 7.53
N CYS A 255 -13.43 -19.55 8.66
CA CYS A 255 -11.97 -19.46 8.78
C CYS A 255 -11.34 -20.51 9.71
N MET A 256 -12.12 -21.48 10.23
CA MET A 256 -11.62 -22.53 11.13
C MET A 256 -10.41 -23.32 10.57
N GLN A 257 -10.29 -23.42 9.25
CA GLN A 257 -9.20 -24.13 8.58
C GLN A 257 -8.04 -23.22 8.13
N GLY A 258 -8.15 -21.89 8.24
CA GLY A 258 -7.22 -20.92 7.64
C GLY A 258 -7.24 -20.96 6.11
N LYS A 259 -6.34 -20.22 5.46
CA LYS A 259 -6.29 -20.14 3.98
C LYS A 259 -5.66 -21.40 3.34
N SER A 260 -5.93 -21.57 2.05
CA SER A 260 -5.38 -22.65 1.21
C SER A 260 -3.94 -22.35 0.75
N ALA A 261 -3.21 -23.35 0.24
CA ALA A 261 -1.84 -23.17 -0.26
C ALA A 261 -1.78 -22.13 -1.40
N SER A 262 -2.75 -22.18 -2.33
CA SER A 262 -2.85 -21.23 -3.44
C SER A 262 -3.13 -19.81 -2.95
N ASP A 263 -4.02 -19.66 -1.97
CA ASP A 263 -4.32 -18.34 -1.39
C ASP A 263 -3.06 -17.71 -0.74
N LEU A 264 -2.28 -18.51 -0.01
CA LEU A 264 -1.05 -18.04 0.64
C LEU A 264 0.07 -17.69 -0.35
N GLN A 265 0.11 -18.34 -1.52
CA GLN A 265 1.09 -18.02 -2.56
C GLN A 265 0.95 -16.58 -3.08
N HIS A 266 -0.27 -16.01 -3.06
CA HIS A 266 -0.49 -14.61 -3.47
C HIS A 266 0.18 -13.58 -2.56
N LEU A 267 0.59 -13.96 -1.34
CA LEU A 267 1.31 -13.07 -0.42
C LEU A 267 2.82 -13.00 -0.69
N LEU A 268 3.39 -13.98 -1.40
CA LEU A 268 4.83 -14.05 -1.64
C LEU A 268 5.37 -12.86 -2.44
N PRO A 269 4.70 -12.35 -3.49
CA PRO A 269 5.13 -11.14 -4.19
C PRO A 269 5.21 -9.90 -3.27
N LEU A 270 4.40 -9.84 -2.21
CA LEU A 270 4.43 -8.74 -1.25
C LEU A 270 5.65 -8.83 -0.31
N LEU A 271 6.01 -10.05 0.12
CA LEU A 271 7.21 -10.30 0.93
C LEU A 271 8.50 -10.02 0.17
N ASP A 272 8.54 -10.45 -1.10
CA ASP A 272 9.70 -10.31 -1.98
C ASP A 272 9.76 -8.93 -2.66
N GLY A 273 8.71 -8.12 -2.49
CA GLY A 273 8.62 -6.77 -3.02
C GLY A 273 9.61 -5.78 -2.40
N THR A 274 9.66 -4.57 -2.95
CA THR A 274 10.53 -3.50 -2.44
C THR A 274 9.91 -2.72 -1.28
N ARG A 275 8.59 -2.67 -1.21
CA ARG A 275 7.82 -1.86 -0.26
C ARG A 275 7.77 -2.49 1.14
N VAL A 276 7.95 -1.64 2.16
CA VAL A 276 7.94 -2.09 3.57
C VAL A 276 6.52 -2.42 4.01
N GLU A 277 5.54 -1.66 3.54
CA GLU A 277 4.11 -1.84 3.82
C GLU A 277 3.62 -3.23 3.39
N GLY A 278 4.00 -3.64 2.17
CA GLY A 278 3.72 -4.98 1.63
C GLY A 278 4.38 -6.09 2.45
N LYS A 279 5.66 -5.91 2.83
CA LYS A 279 6.38 -6.85 3.68
C LYS A 279 5.73 -6.99 5.06
N CYS A 280 5.33 -5.87 5.68
CA CYS A 280 4.69 -5.85 6.99
C CYS A 280 3.38 -6.63 6.97
N ILE A 281 2.48 -6.32 6.03
CA ILE A 281 1.16 -6.97 6.00
C ILE A 281 1.25 -8.45 5.64
N ALA A 282 2.14 -8.83 4.72
CA ALA A 282 2.29 -10.21 4.31
C ALA A 282 2.99 -11.05 5.38
N ALA A 283 3.99 -10.49 6.07
CA ALA A 283 4.62 -11.14 7.21
C ALA A 283 3.62 -11.30 8.37
N PHE A 284 2.80 -10.28 8.65
CA PHE A 284 1.72 -10.37 9.63
C PHE A 284 0.73 -11.47 9.28
N TYR A 285 0.26 -11.51 8.03
CA TYR A 285 -0.75 -12.48 7.63
C TYR A 285 -0.21 -13.91 7.66
N LEU A 286 1.03 -14.13 7.20
CA LEU A 286 1.70 -15.43 7.35
C LEU A 286 1.94 -15.80 8.82
N CYS A 287 2.16 -14.82 9.70
CA CYS A 287 2.28 -15.03 11.14
C CYS A 287 0.94 -15.54 11.72
N VAL A 288 -0.17 -14.89 11.38
CA VAL A 288 -1.53 -15.31 11.74
C VAL A 288 -1.83 -16.73 11.25
N GLU A 289 -1.59 -17.00 9.97
CA GLU A 289 -1.83 -18.31 9.35
C GLU A 289 -0.90 -19.39 9.93
N ALA A 290 0.35 -19.05 10.27
CA ALA A 290 1.25 -19.96 10.96
C ALA A 290 0.72 -20.33 12.36
N SER A 291 0.12 -19.39 13.09
CA SER A 291 -0.53 -19.68 14.39
C SER A 291 -1.69 -20.68 14.22
N ILE A 292 -2.53 -20.50 13.19
CA ILE A 292 -3.65 -21.41 12.88
C ILE A 292 -3.14 -22.79 12.45
N LYS A 293 -2.23 -22.86 11.46
CA LYS A 293 -1.72 -24.12 10.91
C LYS A 293 -0.81 -24.88 11.89
N SER A 294 -0.15 -24.19 12.83
CA SER A 294 0.61 -24.82 13.91
C SER A 294 -0.30 -25.64 14.83
N ARG A 295 -1.47 -25.10 15.19
CA ARG A 295 -2.51 -25.84 15.94
C ARG A 295 -3.03 -27.07 15.19
N GLN A 296 -3.08 -26.97 13.85
CA GLN A 296 -3.47 -28.07 12.96
C GLN A 296 -2.33 -29.05 12.62
N ARG A 297 -1.09 -28.80 13.08
CA ARG A 297 0.12 -29.56 12.71
C ARG A 297 0.41 -29.63 11.20
N ASN A 298 0.01 -28.60 10.45
CA ASN A 298 0.21 -28.52 8.99
C ASN A 298 1.12 -27.34 8.60
N THR A 299 2.27 -27.19 9.26
CA THR A 299 3.22 -26.09 8.99
C THR A 299 4.08 -26.35 7.75
N LYS A 300 4.11 -27.58 7.21
CA LYS A 300 4.89 -27.95 6.02
C LYS A 300 4.47 -27.18 4.77
N ILE A 301 3.21 -26.76 4.69
CA ILE A 301 2.67 -25.94 3.61
C ILE A 301 3.51 -24.67 3.35
N PHE A 302 4.08 -24.05 4.40
CA PHE A 302 4.88 -22.83 4.27
C PHE A 302 6.26 -23.09 3.64
N GLN A 303 6.80 -24.30 3.80
CA GLN A 303 8.01 -24.72 3.09
C GLN A 303 7.70 -25.01 1.61
N GLU A 304 6.60 -25.70 1.34
CA GLU A 304 6.18 -26.08 -0.02
C GLU A 304 5.89 -24.86 -0.91
N ILE A 305 5.24 -23.84 -0.36
CA ILE A 305 4.99 -22.58 -1.10
C ILE A 305 6.23 -21.67 -1.16
N GLY A 306 7.28 -21.94 -0.38
CA GLY A 306 8.51 -21.11 -0.34
C GLY A 306 8.45 -19.89 0.57
N ALA A 307 7.41 -19.73 1.41
CA ALA A 307 7.27 -18.61 2.34
C ALA A 307 8.41 -18.53 3.36
N VAL A 308 8.90 -19.69 3.84
CA VAL A 308 10.00 -19.77 4.81
C VAL A 308 11.25 -19.04 4.28
N GLN A 309 11.59 -19.23 3.00
CA GLN A 309 12.79 -18.62 2.42
C GLN A 309 12.65 -17.11 2.22
N SER A 310 11.45 -16.63 1.86
CA SER A 310 11.16 -15.18 1.83
C SER A 310 11.25 -14.55 3.21
N LEU A 311 10.72 -15.19 4.25
CA LEU A 311 10.82 -14.71 5.63
C LEU A 311 12.27 -14.71 6.14
N LYS A 312 13.04 -15.77 5.87
CA LYS A 312 14.49 -15.81 6.19
C LYS A 312 15.23 -14.65 5.53
N ARG A 313 14.93 -14.34 4.26
CA ARG A 313 15.49 -13.16 3.56
C ARG A 313 15.14 -11.84 4.26
N ILE A 314 13.88 -11.64 4.69
CA ILE A 314 13.49 -10.42 5.41
C ILE A 314 14.31 -10.27 6.71
N VAL A 315 14.45 -11.34 7.48
CA VAL A 315 15.19 -11.31 8.76
C VAL A 315 16.69 -11.05 8.55
N MET A 316 17.29 -11.62 7.50
CA MET A 316 18.70 -11.42 7.18
C MET A 316 18.99 -9.99 6.71
N TYR A 317 18.19 -9.47 5.76
CA TYR A 317 18.57 -8.31 4.95
C TYR A 317 17.83 -7.01 5.28
N CYS A 318 16.65 -7.04 5.91
CA CYS A 318 15.87 -5.82 6.18
C CYS A 318 16.32 -5.11 7.47
N SER A 319 16.02 -3.81 7.57
CA SER A 319 16.22 -3.02 8.79
C SER A 319 15.34 -3.52 9.94
N MET A 320 15.75 -3.22 11.18
CA MET A 320 14.97 -3.57 12.37
C MET A 320 13.67 -2.75 12.38
N GLY A 321 12.58 -3.38 11.95
CA GLY A 321 11.25 -2.81 11.91
C GLY A 321 10.18 -3.89 12.03
N THR A 322 8.92 -3.50 11.93
CA THR A 322 7.75 -4.35 12.14
C THR A 322 7.79 -5.64 11.29
N ALA A 323 8.15 -5.54 10.01
CA ALA A 323 8.30 -6.69 9.13
C ALA A 323 9.34 -7.72 9.62
N CYS A 324 10.47 -7.26 10.16
CA CYS A 324 11.52 -8.14 10.68
C CYS A 324 11.05 -8.86 11.97
N LEU A 325 10.37 -8.14 12.87
CA LEU A 325 9.81 -8.73 14.09
C LEU A 325 8.77 -9.81 13.76
N LEU A 326 7.84 -9.50 12.86
CA LEU A 326 6.80 -10.42 12.41
C LEU A 326 7.40 -11.63 11.69
N ALA A 327 8.40 -11.43 10.84
CA ALA A 327 9.06 -12.54 10.14
C ALA A 327 9.77 -13.49 11.11
N LYS A 328 10.42 -12.97 12.16
CA LYS A 328 10.99 -13.81 13.23
C LYS A 328 9.91 -14.60 13.96
N LYS A 329 8.81 -13.94 14.36
CA LYS A 329 7.67 -14.59 15.04
C LYS A 329 7.07 -15.70 14.17
N ALA A 330 6.84 -15.42 12.88
CA ALA A 330 6.31 -16.39 11.92
C ALA A 330 7.24 -17.61 11.76
N LEU A 331 8.55 -17.40 11.57
CA LEU A 331 9.53 -18.50 11.46
C LEU A 331 9.56 -19.37 12.73
N SER A 332 9.54 -18.76 13.91
CA SER A 332 9.48 -19.49 15.18
C SER A 332 8.21 -20.33 15.31
N MET A 333 7.05 -19.81 14.88
CA MET A 333 5.79 -20.57 14.89
C MET A 333 5.75 -21.70 13.86
N MET A 334 6.48 -21.56 12.76
CA MET A 334 6.66 -22.62 11.76
C MET A 334 7.61 -23.73 12.23
N GLY A 335 8.35 -23.52 13.34
CA GLY A 335 9.38 -24.44 13.84
C GLY A 335 10.72 -24.33 13.12
N GLU A 336 10.96 -23.21 12.43
CA GLU A 336 12.19 -22.95 11.68
C GLU A 336 13.24 -22.24 12.55
N GLU A 337 14.51 -22.51 12.27
CA GLU A 337 15.60 -21.74 12.85
C GLU A 337 15.59 -20.30 12.32
N VAL A 338 15.58 -19.35 13.25
CA VAL A 338 15.56 -17.92 12.92
C VAL A 338 16.97 -17.47 12.55
N PRO A 339 17.19 -16.96 11.31
CA PRO A 339 18.51 -16.53 10.88
C PRO A 339 18.99 -15.29 11.66
N LYS A 340 20.31 -15.12 11.69
CA LYS A 340 20.94 -13.93 12.27
C LYS A 340 20.98 -12.83 11.22
N ARG A 341 20.65 -11.60 11.62
CA ARG A 341 20.81 -10.44 10.75
C ARG A 341 22.27 -10.33 10.32
N ILE A 342 22.49 -10.14 9.02
CA ILE A 342 23.83 -9.95 8.47
C ILE A 342 24.20 -8.45 8.49
N PHE A 343 25.49 -8.17 8.53
CA PHE A 343 25.97 -6.78 8.51
C PHE A 343 25.77 -6.18 7.10
N PRO A 344 25.11 -5.02 6.92
CA PRO A 344 24.74 -4.54 5.58
C PRO A 344 25.92 -4.17 4.68
N SER A 345 27.02 -3.64 5.23
CA SER A 345 28.17 -3.19 4.44
C SER A 345 29.08 -4.37 4.07
N VAL A 346 28.68 -5.11 3.05
CA VAL A 346 29.31 -6.37 2.62
C VAL A 346 30.78 -6.18 2.26
N SER A 347 31.16 -5.06 1.64
CA SER A 347 32.54 -4.76 1.27
C SER A 347 33.50 -4.70 2.47
N ASN A 348 32.98 -4.48 3.69
CA ASN A 348 33.78 -4.38 4.91
C ASN A 348 33.82 -5.70 5.70
N TRP A 349 33.21 -6.78 5.20
CA TRP A 349 33.17 -8.07 5.87
C TRP A 349 34.54 -8.71 5.99
N LYS A 350 34.77 -9.40 7.11
CA LYS A 350 35.89 -10.32 7.27
C LYS A 350 35.44 -11.75 6.97
N THR A 351 36.40 -12.67 6.99
CA THR A 351 36.17 -14.10 6.74
C THR A 351 35.13 -14.71 7.69
N SER A 352 35.01 -14.18 8.91
CA SER A 352 33.98 -14.55 9.90
C SER A 352 32.56 -14.26 9.43
N GLU A 353 32.30 -13.07 8.91
CA GLU A 353 30.99 -12.64 8.44
C GLU A 353 30.59 -13.43 7.18
N VAL A 354 31.55 -13.68 6.28
CA VAL A 354 31.35 -14.55 5.11
C VAL A 354 30.94 -15.96 5.54
N ARG A 355 31.63 -16.54 6.55
CA ARG A 355 31.26 -17.85 7.11
C ARG A 355 29.84 -17.87 7.68
N VAL A 356 29.46 -16.83 8.44
CA VAL A 356 28.11 -16.71 9.01
C VAL A 356 27.05 -16.60 7.92
N TRP A 357 27.33 -15.88 6.83
CA TRP A 357 26.43 -15.79 5.69
C TRP A 357 26.27 -17.16 5.01
N LEU A 358 27.37 -17.86 4.69
CA LEU A 358 27.37 -19.18 4.07
C LEU A 358 26.52 -20.21 4.83
N GLN A 359 26.62 -20.19 6.17
CA GLN A 359 25.81 -21.07 7.01
C GLN A 359 24.31 -20.81 6.90
N GLN A 360 23.90 -19.56 6.70
CA GLN A 360 22.49 -19.16 6.63
C GLN A 360 21.86 -19.34 5.24
N VAL A 361 22.67 -19.39 4.19
CA VAL A 361 22.22 -19.63 2.80
C VAL A 361 22.34 -21.11 2.39
N ASP A 362 22.54 -22.02 3.35
CA ASP A 362 22.70 -23.47 3.15
C ASP A 362 23.95 -23.88 2.34
N PHE A 363 25.06 -23.12 2.46
CA PHE A 363 26.37 -23.42 1.88
C PHE A 363 27.44 -23.75 2.93
N SER A 364 27.01 -24.28 4.08
CA SER A 364 27.88 -24.62 5.22
C SER A 364 29.00 -25.61 4.86
N ALA A 365 28.79 -26.50 3.89
CA ALA A 365 29.78 -27.45 3.40
C ALA A 365 31.04 -26.82 2.80
N TYR A 366 30.97 -25.55 2.36
CA TYR A 366 32.09 -24.83 1.75
C TYR A 366 32.77 -23.84 2.72
N CYS A 367 32.27 -23.71 3.96
CA CYS A 367 32.78 -22.74 4.93
C CYS A 367 34.30 -22.86 5.18
N ASP A 368 34.79 -24.08 5.37
CA ASP A 368 36.20 -24.30 5.69
C ASP A 368 37.09 -23.92 4.49
N ARG A 369 36.64 -24.20 3.26
CA ARG A 369 37.36 -23.82 2.04
C ARG A 369 37.42 -22.31 1.83
N PHE A 370 36.31 -21.60 2.08
CA PHE A 370 36.29 -20.13 2.05
C PHE A 370 37.23 -19.53 3.11
N GLN A 371 37.33 -20.15 4.28
CA GLN A 371 38.22 -19.70 5.34
C GLN A 371 39.70 -19.98 5.04
N GLU A 372 40.03 -21.15 4.48
CA GLU A 372 41.39 -21.50 4.04
C GLU A 372 41.93 -20.49 3.02
N LEU A 373 41.09 -20.11 2.05
CA LEU A 373 41.41 -19.12 1.02
C LEU A 373 41.26 -17.67 1.49
N GLN A 374 40.89 -17.46 2.76
CA GLN A 374 40.69 -16.14 3.37
C GLN A 374 39.74 -15.24 2.58
N VAL A 375 38.66 -15.81 2.04
CA VAL A 375 37.67 -15.05 1.28
C VAL A 375 36.93 -14.08 2.21
N ASP A 376 37.16 -12.79 2.00
CA ASP A 376 36.50 -11.69 2.70
C ASP A 376 35.36 -11.08 1.86
N GLY A 377 34.78 -9.98 2.33
CA GLY A 377 33.66 -9.32 1.67
C GLY A 377 33.96 -8.80 0.26
N ASP A 378 35.16 -8.25 0.06
CA ASP A 378 35.59 -7.72 -1.23
C ASP A 378 35.75 -8.85 -2.25
N LEU A 379 36.47 -9.91 -1.88
CA LEU A 379 36.62 -11.09 -2.73
C LEU A 379 35.27 -11.75 -3.04
N LEU A 380 34.40 -11.87 -2.04
CA LEU A 380 33.06 -12.46 -2.22
C LEU A 380 32.22 -11.68 -3.25
N LEU A 381 32.27 -10.34 -3.22
CA LEU A 381 31.52 -9.51 -4.16
C LEU A 381 32.06 -9.61 -5.59
N ASN A 382 33.32 -10.00 -5.79
CA ASN A 382 33.94 -10.15 -7.11
C ASN A 382 34.06 -11.60 -7.59
N MET A 383 33.55 -12.57 -6.83
CA MET A 383 33.60 -13.99 -7.20
C MET A 383 32.96 -14.31 -8.55
N THR A 384 33.70 -15.07 -9.38
CA THR A 384 33.24 -15.56 -10.68
C THR A 384 32.88 -17.05 -10.66
N ASP A 385 32.18 -17.57 -11.67
CA ASP A 385 31.89 -19.02 -11.80
C ASP A 385 33.17 -19.85 -11.87
N GLN A 386 34.24 -19.28 -12.44
CA GLN A 386 35.52 -19.95 -12.59
C GLN A 386 36.18 -20.15 -11.21
N ASP A 387 36.24 -19.12 -10.38
CA ASP A 387 36.84 -19.20 -9.04
C ASP A 387 36.07 -20.19 -8.14
N LEU A 388 34.74 -20.19 -8.26
CA LEU A 388 33.88 -21.17 -7.59
C LEU A 388 34.22 -22.61 -7.99
N SER A 389 34.53 -22.82 -9.27
CA SER A 389 34.81 -24.15 -9.81
C SER A 389 36.24 -24.62 -9.54
N SER A 390 37.26 -23.78 -9.78
CA SER A 390 38.67 -24.17 -9.69
C SER A 390 39.19 -24.13 -8.25
N ASP A 391 38.86 -23.10 -7.50
CA ASP A 391 39.55 -22.79 -6.25
C ASP A 391 38.74 -23.26 -5.04
N LEU A 392 37.42 -23.04 -5.11
CA LEU A 392 36.47 -23.38 -4.04
C LEU A 392 35.86 -24.78 -4.18
N GLY A 393 36.16 -25.50 -5.27
CA GLY A 393 35.79 -26.90 -5.46
C GLY A 393 34.30 -27.15 -5.71
N MET A 394 33.53 -26.15 -6.12
CA MET A 394 32.12 -26.32 -6.50
C MET A 394 32.00 -26.91 -7.92
N THR A 395 32.32 -28.19 -8.09
CA THR A 395 32.36 -28.85 -9.40
C THR A 395 30.98 -28.94 -10.08
N ALA A 396 29.91 -29.12 -9.29
CA ALA A 396 28.55 -29.20 -9.80
C ALA A 396 28.01 -27.83 -10.24
N GLY A 397 27.75 -27.67 -11.54
CA GLY A 397 27.27 -26.40 -12.11
C GLY A 397 25.93 -25.92 -11.54
N LEU A 398 25.03 -26.82 -11.12
CA LEU A 398 23.78 -26.43 -10.46
C LEU A 398 24.02 -25.81 -9.07
N THR A 399 25.00 -26.33 -8.33
CA THR A 399 25.41 -25.78 -7.02
C THR A 399 25.99 -24.38 -7.18
N ARG A 400 26.85 -24.16 -8.20
CA ARG A 400 27.35 -22.82 -8.53
C ARG A 400 26.25 -21.86 -8.93
N LYS A 401 25.30 -22.29 -9.77
CA LYS A 401 24.12 -21.47 -10.13
C LYS A 401 23.28 -21.08 -8.92
N ARG A 402 23.09 -22.00 -7.96
CA ARG A 402 22.41 -21.70 -6.68
C ARG A 402 23.21 -20.68 -5.86
N PHE A 403 24.52 -20.87 -5.74
CA PHE A 403 25.40 -19.94 -5.01
C PHE A 403 25.34 -18.54 -5.62
N LEU A 404 25.53 -18.42 -6.94
CA LEU A 404 25.47 -17.14 -7.66
C LEU A 404 24.08 -16.49 -7.57
N ARG A 405 23.00 -17.26 -7.36
CA ARG A 405 21.68 -16.69 -7.07
C ARG A 405 21.65 -16.05 -5.69
N GLU A 406 22.13 -16.73 -4.65
CA GLU A 406 22.19 -16.18 -3.30
C GLU A 406 23.16 -14.98 -3.22
N LEU A 407 24.28 -15.04 -3.92
CA LEU A 407 25.21 -13.91 -4.04
C LEU A 407 24.55 -12.69 -4.71
N ARG A 408 23.73 -12.89 -5.75
CA ARG A 408 22.96 -11.80 -6.38
C ARG A 408 21.95 -11.18 -5.42
N VAL A 409 21.30 -11.99 -4.57
CA VAL A 409 20.42 -11.48 -3.50
C VAL A 409 21.23 -10.64 -2.50
N LEU A 410 22.35 -11.16 -2.02
CA LEU A 410 23.26 -10.43 -1.11
C LEU A 410 23.68 -9.08 -1.72
N LYS A 411 24.16 -9.08 -2.97
CA LYS A 411 24.57 -7.86 -3.70
C LYS A 411 23.44 -6.84 -3.86
N THR A 412 22.20 -7.29 -4.00
CA THR A 412 21.02 -6.41 -4.14
C THR A 412 20.70 -5.71 -2.83
N TYR A 413 20.84 -6.40 -1.70
CA TYR A 413 20.53 -5.87 -0.36
C TYR A 413 21.70 -5.18 0.34
N ALA A 414 22.92 -5.32 -0.18
CA ALA A 414 24.11 -4.70 0.39
C ALA A 414 23.99 -3.17 0.46
N ASP A 415 24.57 -2.62 1.53
CA ASP A 415 24.81 -1.19 1.66
C ASP A 415 26.18 -0.84 1.08
N TYR A 416 26.17 0.04 0.07
CA TYR A 416 27.37 0.50 -0.63
C TYR A 416 27.77 1.93 -0.24
N SER A 417 27.16 2.51 0.81
CA SER A 417 27.41 3.90 1.25
C SER A 417 28.89 4.24 1.44
N THR A 418 29.74 3.27 1.81
CA THR A 418 31.19 3.47 1.98
C THR A 418 31.97 3.48 0.67
N SER A 419 31.45 2.80 -0.35
CA SER A 419 32.14 2.59 -1.63
C SER A 419 31.58 3.48 -2.75
N ASP A 420 30.30 3.86 -2.65
CA ASP A 420 29.53 4.57 -3.68
C ASP A 420 29.17 6.01 -3.23
N PRO A 421 30.10 6.98 -3.35
CA PRO A 421 29.84 8.38 -2.98
C PRO A 421 28.85 9.08 -3.91
N ASN A 422 28.64 8.57 -5.13
CA ASN A 422 27.83 9.20 -6.17
C ASN A 422 26.43 8.57 -6.34
N ASN A 423 26.05 7.68 -5.42
CA ASN A 423 24.77 7.01 -5.38
C ASN A 423 24.39 6.33 -6.71
N MET A 424 25.33 5.58 -7.27
CA MET A 424 25.15 4.68 -8.41
C MET A 424 24.17 3.54 -8.10
N SER A 425 24.16 3.07 -6.86
CA SER A 425 23.29 2.01 -6.37
C SER A 425 21.81 2.34 -6.56
N ASP A 426 21.39 3.54 -6.16
CA ASP A 426 20.00 3.97 -6.30
C ASP A 426 19.65 4.28 -7.75
N TRP A 427 20.59 4.81 -8.54
CA TRP A 427 20.37 5.00 -9.98
C TRP A 427 20.13 3.67 -10.70
N LEU A 428 20.92 2.65 -10.40
CA LEU A 428 20.72 1.29 -10.95
C LEU A 428 19.34 0.76 -10.56
N ALA A 429 18.93 0.96 -9.31
CA ALA A 429 17.62 0.53 -8.81
C ALA A 429 16.44 1.26 -9.48
N GLU A 430 16.61 2.54 -9.87
CA GLU A 430 15.62 3.28 -10.65
C GLU A 430 15.41 2.68 -12.06
N VAL A 431 16.48 2.16 -12.68
CA VAL A 431 16.38 1.47 -13.98
C VAL A 431 15.68 0.13 -13.81
N ASP A 432 16.20 -0.69 -12.89
CA ASP A 432 15.60 -1.94 -12.47
C ASP A 432 16.13 -2.28 -11.07
N PRO A 433 15.28 -2.53 -10.05
CA PRO A 433 15.73 -2.89 -8.71
C PRO A 433 16.72 -4.07 -8.65
N LEU A 434 16.68 -4.99 -9.63
CA LEU A 434 17.65 -6.08 -9.73
C LEU A 434 19.05 -5.60 -10.14
N PHE A 435 19.20 -4.44 -10.76
CA PHE A 435 20.49 -3.94 -11.24
C PHE A 435 21.38 -3.42 -10.12
N ARG A 436 20.84 -3.23 -8.91
CA ARG A 436 21.63 -2.96 -7.70
C ARG A 436 22.70 -4.03 -7.42
N GLN A 437 22.56 -5.23 -8.00
CA GLN A 437 23.59 -6.26 -7.96
C GLN A 437 24.91 -5.86 -8.67
N TYR A 438 24.88 -4.90 -9.59
CA TYR A 438 26.04 -4.47 -10.38
C TYR A 438 26.81 -3.30 -9.76
N THR A 439 26.29 -2.71 -8.68
CA THR A 439 26.86 -1.51 -8.05
C THR A 439 28.34 -1.67 -7.75
N TYR A 440 28.74 -2.76 -7.09
CA TYR A 440 30.11 -2.94 -6.65
C TYR A 440 31.10 -3.00 -7.82
N GLY A 441 30.82 -3.80 -8.85
CA GLY A 441 31.69 -3.94 -10.01
C GLY A 441 31.83 -2.65 -10.82
N MET A 442 30.73 -1.89 -10.95
CA MET A 442 30.77 -0.58 -11.62
C MET A 442 31.60 0.43 -10.82
N VAL A 443 31.36 0.54 -9.51
CA VAL A 443 32.06 1.48 -8.63
C VAL A 443 33.56 1.16 -8.54
N GLN A 444 33.93 -0.13 -8.44
CA GLN A 444 35.34 -0.54 -8.45
C GLN A 444 36.03 -0.27 -9.79
N SER A 445 35.30 -0.31 -10.90
CA SER A 445 35.80 0.11 -12.22
C SER A 445 35.96 1.65 -12.33
N GLY A 446 35.67 2.40 -11.27
CA GLY A 446 35.72 3.86 -11.26
C GLY A 446 34.53 4.51 -11.97
N VAL A 447 33.44 3.77 -12.20
CA VAL A 447 32.23 4.32 -12.84
C VAL A 447 31.44 5.16 -11.84
N ASP A 448 31.09 6.37 -12.26
CA ASP A 448 30.23 7.29 -11.54
C ASP A 448 29.13 7.87 -12.44
N ARG A 449 28.26 8.70 -11.87
CA ARG A 449 27.15 9.34 -12.61
C ARG A 449 27.62 10.30 -13.71
N ASN A 450 28.87 10.77 -13.66
CA ASN A 450 29.40 11.74 -14.61
C ASN A 450 30.05 11.05 -15.82
N ASN A 451 30.72 9.91 -15.60
CA ASN A 451 31.44 9.18 -16.64
C ASN A 451 30.62 8.03 -17.26
N ILE A 452 29.50 7.63 -16.65
CA ILE A 452 28.62 6.60 -17.19
C ILE A 452 28.12 6.93 -18.60
N LEU A 453 27.97 8.23 -18.92
CA LEU A 453 27.61 8.76 -20.25
C LEU A 453 28.59 8.34 -21.36
N ASN A 454 29.85 8.09 -21.01
CA ASN A 454 30.92 7.76 -21.95
C ASN A 454 31.17 6.24 -22.07
N LEU A 455 30.43 5.41 -21.31
CA LEU A 455 30.62 3.96 -21.34
C LEU A 455 29.99 3.33 -22.58
N ASN A 456 30.64 2.28 -23.07
CA ASN A 456 30.17 1.44 -24.16
C ASN A 456 29.82 0.04 -23.63
N ASP A 457 29.27 -0.81 -24.50
CA ASP A 457 28.91 -2.19 -24.14
C ASP A 457 30.12 -3.02 -23.67
N HIS A 458 31.30 -2.76 -24.25
CA HIS A 458 32.53 -3.48 -23.93
C HIS A 458 33.01 -3.19 -22.50
N HIS A 459 33.02 -1.92 -22.08
CA HIS A 459 33.39 -1.54 -20.71
C HIS A 459 32.45 -2.19 -19.69
N LEU A 460 31.14 -2.17 -19.96
CA LEU A 460 30.16 -2.81 -19.08
C LEU A 460 30.32 -4.34 -19.02
N GLN A 461 30.72 -4.98 -20.12
CA GLN A 461 30.90 -6.44 -20.15
C GLN A 461 32.19 -6.88 -19.45
N TYR A 462 33.32 -6.26 -19.77
CA TYR A 462 34.63 -6.75 -19.37
C TYR A 462 35.16 -6.10 -18.10
N ASP A 463 34.92 -4.80 -17.90
CA ASP A 463 35.41 -4.08 -16.71
C ASP A 463 34.39 -4.16 -15.57
N CYS A 464 33.10 -3.89 -15.87
CA CYS A 464 32.03 -3.96 -14.85
C CYS A 464 31.42 -5.37 -14.67
N HIS A 465 31.87 -6.36 -15.44
CA HIS A 465 31.41 -7.76 -15.38
C HIS A 465 29.90 -7.98 -15.53
N ILE A 466 29.24 -7.19 -16.38
CA ILE A 466 27.80 -7.34 -16.67
C ILE A 466 27.63 -8.25 -17.89
N GLU A 467 27.64 -9.57 -17.69
CA GLU A 467 27.57 -10.55 -18.79
C GLU A 467 26.28 -10.47 -19.62
N ASN A 468 25.16 -10.11 -19.00
CA ASN A 468 23.86 -10.08 -19.68
C ASN A 468 23.74 -8.85 -20.60
N GLY A 469 23.82 -9.08 -21.91
CA GLY A 469 23.72 -8.02 -22.92
C GLY A 469 22.40 -7.23 -22.90
N VAL A 470 21.29 -7.83 -22.45
CA VAL A 470 20.02 -7.12 -22.28
C VAL A 470 20.09 -6.13 -21.11
N HIS A 471 20.76 -6.52 -20.02
CA HIS A 471 20.97 -5.62 -18.88
C HIS A 471 21.86 -4.46 -19.28
N ARG A 472 22.96 -4.73 -19.99
CA ARG A 472 23.83 -3.68 -20.55
C ARG A 472 23.07 -2.73 -21.47
N ALA A 473 22.26 -3.25 -22.39
CA ALA A 473 21.44 -2.43 -23.27
C ALA A 473 20.42 -1.56 -22.49
N LYS A 474 19.80 -2.10 -21.44
CA LYS A 474 18.91 -1.32 -20.56
C LYS A 474 19.66 -0.21 -19.81
N ILE A 475 20.83 -0.51 -19.24
CA ILE A 475 21.69 0.47 -18.55
C ILE A 475 22.12 1.58 -19.52
N LEU A 476 22.62 1.22 -20.71
CA LEU A 476 23.03 2.18 -21.74
C LEU A 476 21.85 3.00 -22.30
N SER A 477 20.66 2.42 -22.40
CA SER A 477 19.47 3.15 -22.88
C SER A 477 18.87 4.08 -21.83
N ALA A 478 18.88 3.68 -20.55
CA ALA A 478 18.49 4.56 -19.44
C ALA A 478 19.40 5.78 -19.35
N ASN A 479 20.69 5.60 -19.65
CA ASN A 479 21.70 6.65 -19.73
C ASN A 479 21.51 7.63 -20.90
N ARG A 480 20.79 7.24 -21.96
CA ARG A 480 20.46 8.10 -23.12
C ARG A 480 19.17 8.90 -22.95
N LYS A 481 18.32 8.51 -22.01
CA LYS A 481 17.17 9.34 -21.65
C LYS A 481 17.75 10.55 -20.89
N PRO A 482 17.34 11.79 -21.22
CA PRO A 482 17.68 12.91 -20.35
C PRO A 482 17.20 12.52 -18.97
N SER A 483 18.12 12.41 -18.03
CA SER A 483 17.78 12.26 -16.63
C SER A 483 16.76 13.34 -16.33
N LYS A 484 15.66 13.00 -15.64
CA LYS A 484 15.05 14.04 -14.81
C LYS A 484 16.21 14.61 -14.01
N PRO A 485 16.49 15.92 -14.09
CA PRO A 485 17.72 16.46 -13.57
C PRO A 485 17.84 16.00 -12.13
N CYS A 486 18.85 15.16 -11.88
CA CYS A 486 19.34 14.97 -10.53
C CYS A 486 19.74 16.37 -10.08
N HIS A 487 19.17 16.81 -8.96
CA HIS A 487 19.46 18.09 -8.34
C HIS A 487 20.90 18.12 -7.83
N THR A 488 21.90 18.18 -8.71
CA THR A 488 23.28 18.42 -8.30
C THR A 488 24.06 19.39 -9.17
N ASP A 489 23.59 19.79 -10.36
CA ASP A 489 24.31 20.82 -11.16
C ASP A 489 23.46 21.97 -11.74
N ALA A 490 22.16 22.02 -11.42
CA ALA A 490 21.44 23.29 -11.43
C ALA A 490 21.49 23.84 -10.01
N LEU A 491 21.85 25.11 -9.84
CA LEU A 491 21.59 25.84 -8.58
C LEU A 491 20.22 25.40 -8.06
N PRO A 492 20.09 24.96 -6.79
CA PRO A 492 18.86 24.33 -6.31
C PRO A 492 17.66 25.22 -6.65
N PRO A 493 16.53 24.64 -7.13
CA PRO A 493 15.31 25.43 -7.26
C PRO A 493 15.09 26.14 -5.93
N GLY A 494 14.88 27.45 -5.99
CA GLY A 494 14.72 28.28 -4.79
C GLY A 494 13.63 27.73 -3.87
N PRO A 495 13.71 27.97 -2.56
CA PRO A 495 12.68 27.48 -1.64
C PRO A 495 11.30 27.98 -2.04
N ASP A 496 10.26 27.16 -1.97
CA ASP A 496 8.89 27.58 -2.30
C ASP A 496 8.40 28.69 -1.37
N VAL A 497 8.88 28.67 -0.12
CA VAL A 497 8.52 29.63 0.93
C VAL A 497 9.75 30.08 1.71
N PHE A 498 9.92 31.40 1.84
CA PHE A 498 10.83 32.01 2.81
C PHE A 498 10.03 32.52 4.02
N ILE A 499 10.43 32.15 5.24
CA ILE A 499 9.80 32.63 6.48
C ILE A 499 10.72 33.66 7.16
N SER A 500 10.29 34.92 7.17
CA SER A 500 10.89 35.99 7.95
C SER A 500 10.21 36.09 9.32
N TYR A 501 10.99 36.20 10.39
CA TYR A 501 10.47 36.25 11.76
C TYR A 501 11.43 36.99 12.71
N ARG A 502 10.88 37.57 13.77
CA ARG A 502 11.69 38.13 14.86
C ARG A 502 12.26 37.00 15.71
N ARG A 503 13.59 36.85 15.78
CA ARG A 503 14.23 35.78 16.56
C ARG A 503 13.81 35.71 18.03
N THR A 504 13.60 36.86 18.67
CA THR A 504 13.26 36.94 20.11
C THR A 504 11.83 36.52 20.44
N THR A 505 10.87 36.71 19.52
CA THR A 505 9.44 36.51 19.83
C THR A 505 8.69 35.60 18.85
N GLY A 506 9.19 35.39 17.63
CA GLY A 506 8.51 34.65 16.56
C GLY A 506 9.11 33.29 16.20
N SER A 507 10.19 32.86 16.88
CA SER A 507 10.93 31.63 16.54
C SER A 507 10.09 30.35 16.64
N GLN A 508 9.22 30.28 17.65
CA GLN A 508 8.33 29.13 17.87
C GLN A 508 7.31 28.99 16.74
N LEU A 509 6.62 30.08 16.40
CA LEU A 509 5.60 30.09 15.33
C LEU A 509 6.23 29.84 13.96
N ALA A 510 7.39 30.43 13.66
CA ALA A 510 8.10 30.20 12.40
C ALA A 510 8.53 28.73 12.23
N SER A 511 9.01 28.11 13.31
CA SER A 511 9.34 26.67 13.31
C SER A 511 8.11 25.79 13.11
N LEU A 512 6.99 26.14 13.75
CA LEU A 512 5.73 25.41 13.62
C LEU A 512 5.16 25.50 12.19
N LEU A 513 5.18 26.70 11.59
CA LEU A 513 4.77 26.90 10.20
C LEU A 513 5.66 26.11 9.24
N LYS A 514 6.98 26.11 9.46
CA LYS A 514 7.91 25.29 8.67
C LYS A 514 7.53 23.81 8.70
N VAL A 515 7.34 23.23 9.88
CA VAL A 515 6.95 21.81 10.02
C VAL A 515 5.64 21.54 9.28
N HIS A 516 4.62 22.37 9.50
CA HIS A 516 3.31 22.16 8.87
C HIS A 516 3.29 22.30 7.35
N LEU A 517 4.13 23.18 6.80
CA LEU A 517 4.27 23.36 5.35
C LEU A 517 5.13 22.24 4.73
N GLN A 518 6.19 21.81 5.41
CA GLN A 518 7.04 20.69 4.96
C GLN A 518 6.31 19.35 4.93
N VAL A 519 5.47 19.06 5.94
CA VAL A 519 4.59 17.88 5.96
C VAL A 519 3.62 17.87 4.76
N ARG A 520 3.37 19.04 4.15
CA ARG A 520 2.49 19.19 2.97
C ARG A 520 3.26 19.36 1.67
N GLY A 521 4.56 19.09 1.67
CA GLY A 521 5.40 19.05 0.48
C GLY A 521 5.99 20.38 0.02
N TYR A 522 5.88 21.47 0.80
CA TYR A 522 6.54 22.74 0.46
C TYR A 522 7.98 22.77 0.96
N SER A 523 8.91 23.24 0.12
CA SER A 523 10.27 23.55 0.54
C SER A 523 10.31 24.91 1.26
N VAL A 524 10.65 24.88 2.54
CA VAL A 524 10.60 26.07 3.40
C VAL A 524 11.98 26.42 3.93
N PHE A 525 12.40 27.66 3.70
CA PHE A 525 13.62 28.23 4.26
C PHE A 525 13.30 29.12 5.46
N ILE A 526 14.01 28.86 6.56
CA ILE A 526 14.00 29.65 7.79
C ILE A 526 15.46 29.87 8.21
N ASP A 527 15.78 31.06 8.69
CA ASP A 527 17.13 31.41 9.13
C ASP A 527 17.47 30.69 10.46
N VAL A 528 18.20 29.57 10.38
CA VAL A 528 18.71 28.82 11.57
C VAL A 528 20.21 29.08 11.72
N GLU A 529 20.63 29.38 12.95
CA GLU A 529 21.94 29.82 13.49
C GLU A 529 23.28 29.21 12.97
N LYS A 530 23.33 28.41 11.89
CA LYS A 530 24.55 27.72 11.43
C LYS A 530 25.11 28.23 10.09
N LEU A 531 25.33 29.53 9.96
CA LEU A 531 26.11 30.08 8.85
C LEU A 531 27.21 31.01 9.40
N GLU A 532 28.45 30.52 9.30
CA GLU A 532 29.68 31.14 9.80
C GLU A 532 29.82 32.61 9.36
N ALA A 533 30.27 33.45 10.29
CA ALA A 533 30.40 34.89 10.13
C ALA A 533 31.29 35.26 8.92
N GLY A 534 30.77 36.11 8.01
CA GLY A 534 31.61 36.83 7.05
C GLY A 534 30.97 37.16 5.69
N LYS A 535 29.91 36.47 5.26
CA LYS A 535 29.18 36.74 3.98
C LYS A 535 27.66 36.46 4.10
N PHE A 536 27.02 37.01 5.13
CA PHE A 536 25.62 36.72 5.46
C PHE A 536 24.61 37.49 4.58
N GLU A 537 24.93 38.74 4.21
CA GLU A 537 24.02 39.64 3.48
C GLU A 537 23.65 39.10 2.09
N ASP A 538 24.64 38.71 1.29
CA ASP A 538 24.41 38.26 -0.09
C ASP A 538 23.61 36.97 -0.17
N LYS A 539 23.84 36.03 0.78
CA LYS A 539 23.12 34.75 0.80
C LYS A 539 21.67 34.92 1.24
N LEU A 540 21.40 35.79 2.21
CA LEU A 540 20.04 36.05 2.69
C LEU A 540 19.20 36.73 1.61
N VAL A 541 19.74 37.77 0.98
CA VAL A 541 19.07 38.49 -0.13
C VAL A 541 18.82 37.54 -1.30
N GLN A 542 19.80 36.69 -1.67
CA GLN A 542 19.60 35.68 -2.70
C GLN A 542 18.52 34.66 -2.33
N SER A 543 18.43 34.23 -1.07
CA SER A 543 17.39 33.29 -0.62
C SER A 543 15.99 33.90 -0.72
N VAL A 544 15.82 35.16 -0.34
CA VAL A 544 14.54 35.88 -0.49
C VAL A 544 14.19 36.07 -1.97
N GLN A 545 15.16 36.44 -2.81
CA GLN A 545 14.96 36.61 -4.25
C GLN A 545 14.62 35.29 -4.96
N ARG A 546 15.18 34.17 -4.51
CA ARG A 546 14.90 32.85 -5.07
C ARG A 546 13.58 32.26 -4.60
N ALA A 547 13.06 32.71 -3.46
CA ALA A 547 11.83 32.17 -2.92
C ALA A 547 10.60 32.55 -3.76
N GLN A 548 9.61 31.66 -3.90
CA GLN A 548 8.36 32.00 -4.61
C GLN A 548 7.44 32.84 -3.72
N ASN A 549 7.26 32.39 -2.47
CA ASN A 549 6.41 33.04 -1.49
C ASN A 549 7.21 33.55 -0.29
N PHE A 550 6.72 34.61 0.35
CA PHE A 550 7.34 35.22 1.52
C PHE A 550 6.33 35.30 2.66
N ILE A 551 6.54 34.51 3.72
CA ILE A 551 5.71 34.57 4.93
C ILE A 551 6.40 35.46 5.95
N LEU A 552 5.68 36.46 6.44
CA LEU A 552 6.16 37.37 7.49
C LEU A 552 5.46 37.04 8.81
N VAL A 553 6.20 36.54 9.79
CA VAL A 553 5.68 36.25 11.14
C VAL A 553 5.72 37.53 11.97
N LEU A 554 4.54 38.08 12.23
CA LEU A 554 4.31 39.26 13.05
C LEU A 554 3.92 38.82 14.46
N SER A 555 4.92 38.50 15.27
CA SER A 555 4.80 38.31 16.72
C SER A 555 4.79 39.63 17.47
N ALA A 556 4.47 39.62 18.77
CA ALA A 556 4.62 40.81 19.62
C ALA A 556 5.99 41.48 19.41
N ASN A 557 5.96 42.80 19.17
CA ASN A 557 7.14 43.65 18.99
C ASN A 557 8.01 43.29 17.76
N ALA A 558 7.45 42.60 16.75
CA ALA A 558 8.21 42.14 15.59
C ALA A 558 8.88 43.27 14.78
N LEU A 559 8.20 44.41 14.62
CA LEU A 559 8.67 45.55 13.83
C LEU A 559 9.35 46.65 14.66
N ASP A 560 9.47 46.51 15.98
CA ASP A 560 9.94 47.59 16.85
C ASP A 560 11.33 48.11 16.48
N LYS A 561 12.24 47.21 16.09
CA LYS A 561 13.60 47.59 15.66
C LYS A 561 13.69 48.07 14.21
N CYS A 562 12.61 47.92 13.44
CA CYS A 562 12.50 48.47 12.10
C CYS A 562 12.03 49.94 12.15
N MET A 563 11.37 50.37 13.23
CA MET A 563 10.93 51.75 13.40
C MET A 563 12.12 52.71 13.46
N GLY A 564 12.15 53.70 12.57
CA GLY A 564 13.25 54.67 12.47
C GLY A 564 14.56 54.11 11.90
N ASP A 565 14.59 52.88 11.37
CA ASP A 565 15.80 52.27 10.79
C ASP A 565 16.06 52.74 9.35
N THR A 566 16.38 54.03 9.16
CA THR A 566 16.71 54.58 7.83
C THR A 566 18.03 54.05 7.27
N GLY A 567 18.85 53.41 8.11
CA GLY A 567 20.12 52.80 7.71
C GLY A 567 19.99 51.33 7.27
N MET A 568 18.77 50.77 7.26
CA MET A 568 18.48 49.39 6.87
C MET A 568 19.39 48.39 7.62
N LYS A 569 19.61 48.60 8.91
CA LYS A 569 20.50 47.77 9.74
C LYS A 569 19.81 46.51 10.26
N ASP A 570 18.49 46.55 10.45
CA ASP A 570 17.75 45.38 10.94
C ASP A 570 17.51 44.37 9.82
N TRP A 571 17.67 43.09 10.13
CA TRP A 571 17.54 42.00 9.16
C TRP A 571 16.11 41.83 8.66
N VAL A 572 15.12 41.97 9.54
CA VAL A 572 13.70 41.88 9.16
C VAL A 572 13.34 43.02 8.22
N HIS A 573 13.87 44.22 8.49
CA HIS A 573 13.74 45.36 7.59
C HIS A 573 14.37 45.05 6.20
N LYS A 574 15.60 44.52 6.17
CA LYS A 574 16.26 44.11 4.91
C LYS A 574 15.46 43.09 4.11
N GLU A 575 14.92 42.06 4.78
CA GLU A 575 14.14 40.99 4.15
C GLU A 575 12.82 41.50 3.55
N ILE A 576 12.09 42.34 4.29
CA ILE A 576 10.81 42.93 3.83
C ILE A 576 11.04 43.79 2.59
N VAL A 577 12.02 44.69 2.61
CA VAL A 577 12.33 45.55 1.47
C VAL A 577 12.76 44.72 0.26
N THR A 578 13.54 43.65 0.47
CA THR A 578 13.94 42.73 -0.59
C THR A 578 12.75 41.99 -1.20
N ALA A 579 11.80 41.53 -0.37
CA ALA A 579 10.59 40.85 -0.81
C ALA A 579 9.66 41.79 -1.60
N LEU A 580 9.53 43.05 -1.15
CA LEU A 580 8.77 44.10 -1.83
C LEU A 580 9.40 44.46 -3.19
N ALA A 581 10.72 44.68 -3.22
CA ALA A 581 11.45 44.99 -4.46
C ALA A 581 11.36 43.84 -5.47
N SER A 582 11.37 42.60 -5.00
CA SER A 582 11.25 41.39 -5.84
C SER A 582 9.80 41.00 -6.16
N LYS A 583 8.81 41.80 -5.75
CA LYS A 583 7.36 41.56 -5.94
C LYS A 583 6.91 40.14 -5.56
N LYS A 584 7.38 39.65 -4.41
CA LYS A 584 6.99 38.33 -3.89
C LYS A 584 5.55 38.33 -3.40
N ASN A 585 4.95 37.13 -3.36
CA ASN A 585 3.68 36.93 -2.68
C ASN A 585 3.89 36.98 -1.17
N ILE A 586 3.60 38.14 -0.56
CA ILE A 586 3.82 38.37 0.88
C ILE A 586 2.55 38.01 1.67
N VAL A 587 2.68 37.07 2.61
CA VAL A 587 1.60 36.62 3.49
C VAL A 587 1.98 36.91 4.95
N PRO A 588 1.45 38.01 5.55
CA PRO A 588 1.67 38.30 6.96
C PRO A 588 0.87 37.34 7.85
N VAL A 589 1.51 36.75 8.85
CA VAL A 589 0.87 35.91 9.89
C VAL A 589 0.98 36.63 11.22
N VAL A 590 -0.16 37.02 11.78
CA VAL A 590 -0.27 37.89 12.96
C VAL A 590 -0.51 37.07 14.22
N ASP A 591 0.40 37.18 15.20
CA ASP A 591 0.31 36.55 16.51
C ASP A 591 0.58 37.57 17.62
N ASN A 592 -0.49 37.98 18.32
CA ASN A 592 -0.43 38.99 19.38
C ASN A 592 0.32 40.29 19.00
N PHE A 593 0.26 40.67 17.73
CA PHE A 593 0.92 41.86 17.18
C PHE A 593 -0.07 43.00 16.91
N VAL A 594 0.38 44.22 17.19
CA VAL A 594 -0.36 45.46 16.95
C VAL A 594 0.34 46.21 15.82
N TRP A 595 -0.42 46.60 14.80
CA TRP A 595 0.11 47.36 13.68
C TRP A 595 0.57 48.75 14.13
N PRO A 596 1.83 49.15 13.83
CA PRO A 596 2.34 50.47 14.17
C PRO A 596 1.78 51.55 13.23
N GLU A 597 1.90 52.81 13.65
CA GLU A 597 1.53 53.98 12.82
C GLU A 597 2.37 54.03 11.52
N PRO A 598 1.78 54.32 10.35
CA PRO A 598 2.53 54.35 9.08
C PRO A 598 3.73 55.30 9.07
N THR A 599 3.67 56.38 9.86
CA THR A 599 4.74 57.38 9.97
C THR A 599 5.95 56.90 10.77
N SER A 600 5.82 55.87 11.61
CA SER A 600 6.93 55.33 12.41
C SER A 600 7.81 54.34 11.62
N LEU A 601 7.28 53.79 10.51
CA LEU A 601 8.01 52.90 9.61
C LEU A 601 8.73 53.69 8.50
N PRO A 602 9.96 53.28 8.13
CA PRO A 602 10.67 53.74 6.94
C PRO A 602 9.84 53.62 5.65
N GLU A 603 10.01 54.56 4.71
CA GLU A 603 9.14 54.71 3.53
C GLU A 603 9.13 53.49 2.60
N ASP A 604 10.25 52.79 2.54
CA ASP A 604 10.51 51.59 1.74
C ASP A 604 9.76 50.35 2.24
N MET A 605 9.47 50.24 3.53
CA MET A 605 8.72 49.12 4.10
C MET A 605 7.23 49.41 4.38
N ARG A 606 6.79 50.68 4.35
CA ARG A 606 5.37 51.07 4.53
C ARG A 606 4.35 50.26 3.72
N PRO A 607 4.63 49.81 2.48
CA PRO A 607 3.68 49.00 1.71
C PRO A 607 3.24 47.70 2.41
N ILE A 608 3.99 47.20 3.39
CA ILE A 608 3.65 45.98 4.14
C ILE A 608 2.30 46.08 4.86
N LEU A 609 1.89 47.29 5.25
CA LEU A 609 0.63 47.56 5.95
C LEU A 609 -0.61 47.31 5.07
N ASN A 610 -0.45 47.27 3.75
CA ASN A 610 -1.53 47.06 2.80
C ASN A 610 -1.80 45.58 2.49
N PHE A 611 -1.00 44.66 3.03
CA PHE A 611 -1.16 43.22 2.79
C PHE A 611 -2.16 42.58 3.76
N ASN A 612 -2.94 41.64 3.26
CA ASN A 612 -3.94 40.92 4.06
C ASN A 612 -3.28 39.96 5.06
N GLY A 613 -3.27 40.34 6.34
CA GLY A 613 -2.76 39.50 7.42
C GLY A 613 -3.70 38.35 7.80
N ILE A 614 -3.12 37.19 8.10
CA ILE A 614 -3.82 36.02 8.65
C ILE A 614 -3.56 35.96 10.16
N LYS A 615 -4.61 36.08 10.96
CA LYS A 615 -4.51 35.92 12.42
C LYS A 615 -4.23 34.46 12.79
N TRP A 616 -3.17 34.24 13.57
CA TRP A 616 -2.83 32.93 14.10
C TRP A 616 -3.76 32.54 15.26
N SER A 617 -4.20 31.27 15.28
CA SER A 617 -4.97 30.70 16.38
C SER A 617 -4.24 29.46 16.91
N HIS A 618 -3.84 29.51 18.18
CA HIS A 618 -3.18 28.38 18.84
C HIS A 618 -4.09 27.16 19.02
N GLU A 619 -5.41 27.37 19.11
CA GLU A 619 -6.42 26.31 19.24
C GLU A 619 -6.77 25.69 17.87
N TYR A 620 -6.83 26.51 16.80
CA TYR A 620 -7.23 26.09 15.45
C TYR A 620 -6.07 26.14 14.45
N GLN A 621 -4.95 25.52 14.82
CA GLN A 621 -3.71 25.55 14.02
C GLN A 621 -3.93 25.00 12.60
N LYS A 622 -4.59 23.85 12.48
CA LYS A 622 -4.82 23.18 11.19
C LYS A 622 -5.62 24.05 10.21
N ALA A 623 -6.71 24.65 10.67
CA ALA A 623 -7.56 25.52 9.85
C ALA A 623 -6.82 26.80 9.42
N THR A 624 -6.01 27.35 10.33
CA THR A 624 -5.18 28.53 10.04
C THR A 624 -4.13 28.22 8.98
N VAL A 625 -3.46 27.07 9.08
CA VAL A 625 -2.49 26.61 8.05
C VAL A 625 -3.16 26.37 6.70
N GLU A 626 -4.36 25.77 6.67
CA GLU A 626 -5.11 25.59 5.43
C GLU A 626 -5.47 26.93 4.78
N LYS A 627 -5.79 27.95 5.59
CA LYS A 627 -5.99 29.31 5.09
C LYS A 627 -4.69 29.89 4.50
N ILE A 628 -3.55 29.72 5.18
CA ILE A 628 -2.24 30.17 4.67
C ILE A 628 -1.94 29.51 3.32
N LEU A 629 -2.17 28.20 3.18
CA LEU A 629 -1.94 27.46 1.93
C LEU A 629 -2.79 27.98 0.75
N ARG A 630 -4.02 28.46 1.01
CA ARG A 630 -4.84 29.08 -0.04
C ARG A 630 -4.23 30.39 -0.54
N PHE A 631 -3.54 31.13 0.33
CA PHE A 631 -2.87 32.38 0.00
C PHE A 631 -1.52 32.15 -0.69
N LEU A 632 -0.90 30.99 -0.51
CA LEU A 632 0.36 30.61 -1.18
C LEU A 632 0.15 30.09 -2.62
N LYS A 633 -1.08 29.70 -3.00
CA LYS A 633 -1.41 29.30 -4.37
C LYS A 633 -1.76 30.54 -5.19
N GLU A 634 -1.01 30.80 -6.27
CA GLU A 634 -1.38 31.85 -7.23
C GLU A 634 -2.75 31.56 -7.86
N PRO A 635 -3.53 32.60 -8.22
CA PRO A 635 -4.82 32.45 -8.86
C PRO A 635 -4.68 32.10 -10.36
N GLN A 636 -4.13 30.92 -10.69
CA GLN A 636 -4.19 30.39 -12.06
C GLN A 636 -5.43 29.51 -12.33
N ASP A 637 -6.18 29.10 -11.29
CA ASP A 637 -7.30 28.16 -11.40
C ASP A 637 -8.70 28.80 -11.58
N GLN A 638 -8.82 30.13 -11.59
CA GLN A 638 -10.12 30.80 -11.80
C GLN A 638 -10.46 31.00 -13.28
N THR A 639 -9.46 31.05 -14.17
CA THR A 639 -9.65 31.20 -15.62
C THR A 639 -10.29 29.97 -16.26
N ASP A 640 -9.97 28.76 -15.77
CA ASP A 640 -10.55 27.51 -16.29
C ASP A 640 -11.98 27.27 -15.80
N ARG A 641 -12.36 27.80 -14.63
CA ARG A 641 -13.75 27.79 -14.17
C ARG A 641 -14.63 28.79 -14.93
N ALA A 642 -14.07 29.94 -15.33
CA ALA A 642 -14.78 30.92 -16.16
C ALA A 642 -14.97 30.44 -17.61
N ASN A 643 -14.04 29.66 -18.16
CA ASN A 643 -14.18 29.07 -19.49
C ASN A 643 -15.18 27.91 -19.52
N LYS A 644 -15.22 27.07 -18.48
CA LYS A 644 -16.22 25.98 -18.38
C LYS A 644 -17.66 26.48 -18.19
N SER A 645 -17.85 27.64 -17.55
CA SER A 645 -19.18 28.24 -17.40
C SER A 645 -19.69 28.88 -18.70
N LYS A 646 -18.82 29.46 -19.53
CA LYS A 646 -19.20 29.97 -20.86
C LYS A 646 -19.51 28.87 -21.89
N GLU A 647 -18.99 27.67 -21.70
CA GLU A 647 -19.24 26.53 -22.59
C GLU A 647 -20.55 25.79 -22.26
N GLN A 648 -21.09 25.97 -21.04
CA GLN A 648 -22.39 25.45 -20.62
C GLN A 648 -23.57 26.38 -20.95
N GLU A 649 -23.35 27.65 -21.29
CA GLU A 649 -24.39 28.55 -21.81
C GLU A 649 -24.57 28.49 -23.34
N LYS A 650 -23.76 27.68 -24.04
CA LYS A 650 -23.79 27.52 -25.51
C LYS A 650 -24.12 26.11 -26.01
N LYS A 651 -24.59 25.22 -25.13
CA LYS A 651 -25.26 23.97 -25.47
C LYS A 651 -26.63 23.96 -24.81
#